data_AF-A0A9X8HFI9-F1
#
_entry.id   AF-A0A9X8HFI9-F1
#
_cell.length_a   1.000
_cell.length_b   1.000
_cell.length_c   1.000
_cell.angle_alpha   90.00
_cell.angle_beta   90.00
_cell.angle_gamma   90.00
#
_symmetry.space_group_name_H-M   'P 1'
#
loop_
_entity.id
_entity.type
_entity.pdbx_description
1 polymer ?
#
loop_
_entity_poly.entity_id
_entity_poly.type
_entity_poly.pdbx_seq_one_letter_code
_entity_poly.pdbx_strand_id
1 'polypeptide(L)'
;MGKQSTGKSYYLNHLTGSSFAISGARCTDGVWLTARLMGSCLLVVLDFEGLGSFERSAQEDTFLSVLNAAVSRLTVFRIEMRFDKDIDAMFSKFQQGVSLLKGDPRLFQGKLYLNAKDVNPNDQNTVIFEFQSKLEAILNENRAENFVTSMYGGNVEITCCPPLGNVGYHEALQEGLELLVKARESVSYSSGLDFYDCLTMVLSKISLLDWTCMEDNLKERLAMEVRGHVRSALRYGKLAHCSLVDGDAASYVDKWLTLLSDADMLQALPADDVMDFRLDFNLKAEELLGEAKAVMMHFLKDFLEHIDEPRSPSVEGQFDSVWTFLLWRRERRVRLWVASLPSVGREEMDDLDVCAVKLKQLLRRCQHTCTECKLGCFECFLHDASVPHDCGTSHKCVGQCSHCSLLGDAEACSYVAGHAGLCNCGLKAHTCHETCALAGAANCDQMCSLEVGHSLAHSCGVILHCCGQPCGAPNCRGQCTLPFENAHDVHQCGMNRCQQRCVMPDCGNTCADPDHFHADHEKHLCGQDHRCTFDCTEDGICEIKVHLEKATETFAGQRGTFDFCRQEMNGSKRKCSEMITASATSHTDTTSHRCDSAIHYCDVRCPCCQYFCDKAYGHTDLHHTSHGNMKDTYFVS
;
A
#
# COMPACT_ATOMS: atom_id res chain seq x y z
N MET A 1 -10.07 -37.27 -8.53
CA MET A 1 -11.52 -37.04 -8.72
C MET A 1 -12.22 -38.30 -9.25
N GLY A 2 -13.55 -38.33 -9.21
CA GLY A 2 -14.36 -39.50 -9.61
C GLY A 2 -15.68 -39.58 -8.84
N LYS A 3 -16.58 -40.46 -9.27
CA LYS A 3 -17.80 -40.79 -8.52
C LYS A 3 -17.47 -41.27 -7.10
N GLN A 4 -18.43 -41.19 -6.19
CA GLN A 4 -18.28 -41.73 -4.84
C GLN A 4 -17.97 -43.25 -4.88
N SER A 5 -17.14 -43.73 -3.95
CA SER A 5 -16.78 -45.17 -3.84
C SER A 5 -16.07 -45.81 -5.06
N THR A 6 -15.39 -45.01 -5.89
CA THR A 6 -14.53 -45.49 -6.99
C THR A 6 -13.08 -45.83 -6.58
N GLY A 7 -12.80 -45.87 -5.27
CA GLY A 7 -11.46 -46.20 -4.74
C GLY A 7 -10.41 -45.12 -5.01
N LYS A 8 -10.80 -43.83 -5.00
CA LYS A 8 -9.91 -42.67 -5.23
C LYS A 8 -8.78 -42.60 -4.22
N SER A 9 -9.13 -42.47 -2.95
CA SER A 9 -8.19 -42.38 -1.82
C SER A 9 -7.29 -43.62 -1.75
N TYR A 10 -7.85 -44.80 -2.03
CA TYR A 10 -7.11 -46.05 -2.10
C TYR A 10 -6.05 -46.05 -3.21
N TYR A 11 -6.42 -45.68 -4.44
CA TYR A 11 -5.48 -45.60 -5.56
C TYR A 11 -4.39 -44.56 -5.31
N LEU A 12 -4.76 -43.38 -4.78
CA LEU A 12 -3.79 -42.33 -4.43
C LEU A 12 -2.80 -42.81 -3.36
N ASN A 13 -3.26 -43.52 -2.33
CA ASN A 13 -2.40 -44.08 -1.29
C ASN A 13 -1.37 -45.06 -1.88
N HIS A 14 -1.80 -45.94 -2.79
CA HIS A 14 -0.90 -46.89 -3.46
C HIS A 14 0.07 -46.23 -4.44
N LEU A 15 -0.40 -45.25 -5.22
CA LEU A 15 0.42 -44.55 -6.21
C LEU A 15 1.48 -43.65 -5.57
N THR A 16 1.14 -42.99 -4.46
CA THR A 16 1.96 -41.90 -3.89
C THR A 16 2.55 -42.22 -2.51
N GLY A 17 2.19 -43.35 -1.90
CA GLY A 17 2.57 -43.66 -0.50
C GLY A 17 1.91 -42.73 0.52
N SER A 18 0.71 -42.23 0.22
CA SER A 18 -0.09 -41.39 1.12
C SER A 18 -0.97 -42.23 2.07
N SER A 19 -1.73 -41.55 2.94
CA SER A 19 -2.50 -42.20 4.01
C SER A 19 -3.87 -41.56 4.21
N PHE A 20 -4.57 -41.27 3.11
CA PHE A 20 -5.97 -40.84 3.15
C PHE A 20 -6.85 -41.93 3.74
N ALA A 21 -7.91 -41.53 4.44
CA ALA A 21 -8.89 -42.46 4.99
C ALA A 21 -9.61 -43.23 3.88
N ILE A 22 -9.84 -44.53 4.08
CA ILE A 22 -10.51 -45.42 3.12
C ILE A 22 -11.74 -46.02 3.81
N SER A 23 -12.91 -45.92 3.18
CA SER A 23 -14.15 -46.57 3.64
C SER A 23 -14.97 -47.09 2.45
N GLY A 24 -15.79 -48.11 2.70
CA GLY A 24 -16.83 -48.58 1.75
C GLY A 24 -18.05 -47.63 1.69
N ALA A 25 -18.20 -46.74 2.67
CA ALA A 25 -19.18 -45.66 2.70
C ALA A 25 -18.51 -44.30 2.39
N ARG A 26 -19.26 -43.19 2.48
CA ARG A 26 -18.69 -41.82 2.37
C ARG A 26 -17.51 -41.67 3.34
N CYS A 27 -16.32 -41.39 2.82
CA CYS A 27 -15.07 -41.29 3.60
C CYS A 27 -14.43 -39.91 3.54
N THR A 28 -14.52 -39.22 2.40
CA THR A 28 -13.91 -37.91 2.17
C THR A 28 -14.99 -36.85 2.16
N ASP A 29 -14.85 -35.83 3.00
CA ASP A 29 -15.67 -34.60 3.00
C ASP A 29 -14.79 -33.43 2.56
N GLY A 30 -15.19 -32.72 1.50
CA GLY A 30 -14.41 -31.63 0.91
C GLY A 30 -13.14 -32.08 0.18
N VAL A 31 -12.02 -31.37 0.40
CA VAL A 31 -10.72 -31.62 -0.23
C VAL A 31 -9.65 -31.80 0.83
N TRP A 32 -8.96 -32.94 0.79
CA TRP A 32 -7.88 -33.27 1.71
C TRP A 32 -6.53 -33.13 1.02
N LEU A 33 -5.56 -32.57 1.73
CA LEU A 33 -4.21 -32.34 1.22
C LEU A 33 -3.19 -33.15 2.03
N THR A 34 -2.25 -33.79 1.35
CA THR A 34 -1.03 -34.34 1.96
C THR A 34 0.18 -34.04 1.10
N ALA A 35 1.37 -34.07 1.68
CA ALA A 35 2.61 -33.78 0.98
C ALA A 35 3.65 -34.88 1.21
N ARG A 36 4.43 -35.17 0.16
CA ARG A 36 5.51 -36.16 0.16
C ARG A 36 6.73 -35.63 -0.58
N LEU A 37 7.92 -36.05 -0.15
CA LEU A 37 9.13 -35.79 -0.91
C LEU A 37 9.23 -36.79 -2.06
N MET A 38 9.43 -36.30 -3.28
CA MET A 38 9.67 -37.11 -4.47
C MET A 38 10.96 -36.65 -5.14
N GLY A 39 12.10 -37.19 -4.68
CA GLY A 39 13.42 -36.69 -5.08
C GLY A 39 13.64 -35.26 -4.59
N SER A 40 13.84 -34.32 -5.52
CA SER A 40 14.08 -32.89 -5.22
C SER A 40 12.81 -32.03 -5.22
N CYS A 41 11.62 -32.60 -5.45
CA CYS A 41 10.37 -31.86 -5.44
C CYS A 41 9.45 -32.27 -4.29
N LEU A 42 8.60 -31.34 -3.85
CA LEU A 42 7.49 -31.62 -2.95
C LEU A 42 6.27 -32.03 -3.78
N LEU A 43 5.86 -33.29 -3.67
CA LEU A 43 4.62 -33.78 -4.25
C LEU A 43 3.46 -33.45 -3.31
N VAL A 44 2.57 -32.56 -3.76
CA VAL A 44 1.30 -32.28 -3.08
C VAL A 44 0.21 -33.15 -3.70
N VAL A 45 -0.49 -33.93 -2.87
CA VAL A 45 -1.56 -34.82 -3.31
C VAL A 45 -2.87 -34.32 -2.71
N LEU A 46 -3.87 -34.15 -3.56
CA LEU A 46 -5.20 -33.68 -3.20
C LEU A 46 -6.23 -34.80 -3.41
N ASP A 47 -6.87 -35.24 -2.33
CA ASP A 47 -8.01 -36.17 -2.40
C ASP A 47 -9.32 -35.38 -2.33
N PHE A 48 -10.06 -35.41 -3.43
CA PHE A 48 -11.33 -34.73 -3.57
C PHE A 48 -12.47 -35.68 -3.25
N GLU A 49 -13.45 -35.18 -2.51
CA GLU A 49 -14.72 -35.85 -2.31
C GLU A 49 -15.35 -36.30 -3.65
N GLY A 50 -16.05 -37.44 -3.64
CA GLY A 50 -16.67 -37.97 -4.85
C GLY A 50 -17.82 -37.09 -5.33
N LEU A 51 -17.90 -36.84 -6.63
CA LEU A 51 -18.94 -35.97 -7.21
C LEU A 51 -20.34 -36.61 -7.15
N GLY A 52 -21.39 -35.76 -7.16
CA GLY A 52 -22.78 -36.19 -7.26
C GLY A 52 -23.38 -36.73 -5.96
N SER A 53 -22.91 -36.26 -4.79
CA SER A 53 -23.54 -36.62 -3.51
C SER A 53 -24.88 -35.91 -3.33
N PHE A 54 -25.87 -36.58 -2.76
CA PHE A 54 -27.21 -36.01 -2.49
C PHE A 54 -27.22 -34.74 -1.62
N GLU A 55 -26.20 -34.55 -0.79
CA GLU A 55 -26.11 -33.43 0.17
C GLU A 55 -25.49 -32.16 -0.41
N ARG A 56 -24.98 -32.18 -1.65
CA ARG A 56 -24.33 -31.03 -2.29
C ARG A 56 -25.09 -30.54 -3.50
N SER A 57 -25.03 -29.24 -3.71
CA SER A 57 -25.58 -28.56 -4.86
C SER A 57 -24.76 -28.87 -6.12
N ALA A 58 -25.39 -28.74 -7.29
CA ALA A 58 -24.68 -28.84 -8.58
C ALA A 58 -23.56 -27.80 -8.71
N GLN A 59 -23.70 -26.65 -8.04
CA GLN A 59 -22.72 -25.57 -8.02
C GLN A 59 -21.45 -25.96 -7.25
N GLU A 60 -21.59 -26.56 -6.06
CA GLU A 60 -20.43 -27.02 -5.26
C GLU A 60 -19.63 -28.10 -6.00
N ASP A 61 -20.31 -29.02 -6.69
CA ASP A 61 -19.65 -30.01 -7.55
C ASP A 61 -18.87 -29.33 -8.69
N THR A 62 -19.41 -28.28 -9.30
CA THR A 62 -18.71 -27.49 -10.32
C THR A 62 -17.47 -26.82 -9.73
N PHE A 63 -17.57 -26.22 -8.54
CA PHE A 63 -16.44 -25.58 -7.87
C PHE A 63 -15.33 -26.55 -7.50
N LEU A 64 -15.66 -27.74 -7.00
CA LEU A 64 -14.67 -28.79 -6.73
C LEU A 64 -13.95 -29.23 -8.01
N SER A 65 -14.69 -29.35 -9.10
CA SER A 65 -14.15 -29.72 -10.41
C SER A 65 -13.21 -28.65 -10.95
N VAL A 66 -13.61 -27.39 -10.87
CA VAL A 66 -12.80 -26.23 -11.31
C VAL A 66 -11.57 -26.06 -10.43
N LEU A 67 -11.69 -26.15 -9.10
CA LEU A 67 -10.56 -26.08 -8.19
C LEU A 67 -9.52 -27.16 -8.52
N ASN A 68 -9.96 -28.39 -8.73
CA ASN A 68 -9.06 -29.49 -9.08
C ASN A 68 -8.30 -29.19 -10.38
N ALA A 69 -9.02 -28.87 -11.45
CA ALA A 69 -8.43 -28.62 -12.76
C ALA A 69 -7.51 -27.39 -12.77
N ALA A 70 -7.85 -26.35 -12.00
CA ALA A 70 -7.11 -25.11 -11.94
C ALA A 70 -5.71 -25.28 -11.32
N VAL A 71 -5.57 -26.09 -10.26
CA VAL A 71 -4.32 -26.18 -9.48
C VAL A 71 -3.53 -27.49 -9.69
N SER A 72 -4.17 -28.52 -10.24
CA SER A 72 -3.53 -29.85 -10.38
C SER A 72 -2.68 -29.93 -11.64
N ARG A 73 -1.46 -30.45 -11.51
CA ARG A 73 -0.58 -30.74 -12.66
C ARG A 73 -0.82 -32.12 -13.27
N LEU A 74 -1.44 -33.02 -12.50
CA LEU A 74 -1.98 -34.29 -12.95
C LEU A 74 -3.30 -34.54 -12.21
N THR A 75 -4.40 -34.62 -12.95
CA THR A 75 -5.72 -34.95 -12.42
C THR A 75 -6.01 -36.42 -12.66
N VAL A 76 -5.96 -37.22 -11.59
CA VAL A 76 -6.38 -38.62 -11.65
C VAL A 76 -7.90 -38.69 -11.52
N PHE A 77 -8.56 -39.17 -12.57
CA PHE A 77 -9.99 -39.33 -12.63
C PHE A 77 -10.36 -40.81 -12.66
N ARG A 78 -10.91 -41.32 -11.55
CA ARG A 78 -11.27 -42.74 -11.39
C ARG A 78 -12.68 -43.00 -11.88
N ILE A 79 -12.82 -43.93 -12.81
CA ILE A 79 -14.07 -44.31 -13.47
C ILE A 79 -14.36 -45.80 -13.35
N GLU A 80 -15.63 -46.17 -13.49
CA GLU A 80 -16.05 -47.57 -13.62
C GLU A 80 -15.83 -48.07 -15.06
N MET A 81 -16.02 -49.37 -15.31
CA MET A 81 -15.78 -49.98 -16.63
C MET A 81 -16.67 -49.45 -17.76
N ARG A 82 -17.74 -48.73 -17.43
CA ARG A 82 -18.74 -48.25 -18.40
C ARG A 82 -18.85 -46.75 -18.34
N PHE A 83 -19.00 -46.16 -19.52
CA PHE A 83 -19.36 -44.75 -19.63
C PHE A 83 -20.86 -44.60 -19.35
N ASP A 84 -21.20 -43.96 -18.23
CA ASP A 84 -22.57 -43.73 -17.79
C ASP A 84 -22.98 -42.25 -17.86
N LYS A 85 -24.27 -41.98 -17.59
CA LYS A 85 -24.82 -40.61 -17.57
C LYS A 85 -24.18 -39.72 -16.51
N ASP A 86 -23.56 -40.30 -15.49
CA ASP A 86 -22.93 -39.53 -14.41
C ASP A 86 -21.61 -38.91 -14.89
N ILE A 87 -20.88 -39.62 -15.76
CA ILE A 87 -19.67 -39.09 -16.42
C ILE A 87 -20.06 -37.95 -17.39
N ASP A 88 -21.13 -38.09 -18.17
CA ASP A 88 -21.65 -37.03 -19.05
C ASP A 88 -22.03 -35.78 -18.23
N ALA A 89 -22.80 -35.96 -17.16
CA ALA A 89 -23.22 -34.88 -16.28
C ALA A 89 -22.02 -34.14 -15.66
N MET A 90 -20.96 -34.86 -15.35
CA MET A 90 -19.75 -34.26 -14.83
C MET A 90 -18.94 -33.51 -15.89
N PHE A 91 -18.75 -34.07 -17.09
CA PHE A 91 -18.07 -33.34 -18.16
C PHE A 91 -18.82 -32.05 -18.51
N SER A 92 -20.16 -32.07 -18.44
CA SER A 92 -20.97 -30.85 -18.50
C SER A 92 -20.63 -29.85 -17.37
N LYS A 93 -20.39 -30.31 -16.14
CA LYS A 93 -19.96 -29.43 -15.02
C LYS A 93 -18.56 -28.84 -15.24
N PHE A 94 -17.59 -29.64 -15.72
CA PHE A 94 -16.28 -29.11 -16.11
C PHE A 94 -16.43 -28.04 -17.20
N GLN A 95 -17.29 -28.29 -18.19
CA GLN A 95 -17.56 -27.34 -19.27
C GLN A 95 -18.17 -26.02 -18.75
N GLN A 96 -19.10 -26.09 -17.80
CA GLN A 96 -19.67 -24.91 -17.14
C GLN A 96 -18.62 -24.10 -16.35
N GLY A 97 -17.58 -24.78 -15.87
CA GLY A 97 -16.52 -24.19 -15.05
C GLY A 97 -15.38 -23.51 -15.80
N VAL A 98 -15.27 -23.70 -17.13
CA VAL A 98 -14.13 -23.23 -17.94
C VAL A 98 -13.92 -21.72 -17.86
N SER A 99 -15.01 -20.95 -17.78
CA SER A 99 -14.97 -19.49 -17.82
C SER A 99 -14.83 -18.82 -16.44
N LEU A 100 -14.84 -19.59 -15.35
CA LEU A 100 -14.88 -19.05 -13.99
C LEU A 100 -13.53 -18.48 -13.52
N LEU A 101 -12.42 -19.12 -13.88
CA LEU A 101 -11.08 -18.68 -13.50
C LEU A 101 -10.27 -18.34 -14.75
N LYS A 102 -9.60 -17.19 -14.75
CA LYS A 102 -8.84 -16.71 -15.91
C LYS A 102 -7.75 -15.73 -15.51
N GLY A 103 -6.78 -15.54 -16.39
CA GLY A 103 -5.72 -14.54 -16.22
C GLY A 103 -4.74 -14.89 -15.11
N ASP A 104 -4.28 -16.12 -15.06
CA ASP A 104 -3.02 -16.45 -14.38
C ASP A 104 -2.40 -17.62 -15.14
N PRO A 105 -1.14 -17.51 -15.61
CA PRO A 105 -0.51 -18.53 -16.43
C PRO A 105 -0.30 -19.87 -15.69
N ARG A 106 -0.46 -19.89 -14.36
CA ARG A 106 -0.35 -21.10 -13.53
C ARG A 106 -1.63 -21.93 -13.55
N LEU A 107 -2.76 -21.35 -13.93
CA LEU A 107 -4.05 -22.06 -13.98
C LEU A 107 -4.07 -23.07 -15.13
N PHE A 108 -4.76 -24.18 -14.91
CA PHE A 108 -5.13 -25.13 -15.98
C PHE A 108 -3.94 -25.71 -16.75
N GLN A 109 -2.80 -25.87 -16.06
CA GLN A 109 -1.57 -26.44 -16.64
C GLN A 109 -1.50 -27.98 -16.48
N GLY A 110 -2.63 -28.62 -16.17
CA GLY A 110 -2.68 -30.04 -15.80
C GLY A 110 -2.84 -31.00 -16.97
N LYS A 111 -2.60 -32.30 -16.70
CA LYS A 111 -2.99 -33.40 -17.60
C LYS A 111 -4.18 -34.17 -16.99
N LEU A 112 -5.12 -34.57 -17.83
CA LEU A 112 -6.26 -35.39 -17.39
C LEU A 112 -5.92 -36.87 -17.55
N TYR A 113 -5.92 -37.62 -16.45
CA TYR A 113 -5.66 -39.05 -16.45
C TYR A 113 -6.92 -39.83 -16.06
N LEU A 114 -7.59 -40.40 -17.07
CA LEU A 114 -8.76 -41.23 -16.90
C LEU A 114 -8.32 -42.68 -16.61
N ASN A 115 -8.66 -43.20 -15.44
CA ASN A 115 -8.25 -44.54 -15.00
C ASN A 115 -9.47 -45.39 -14.65
N ALA A 116 -9.77 -46.38 -15.50
CA ALA A 116 -10.91 -47.27 -15.36
C ALA A 116 -10.60 -48.42 -14.39
N LYS A 117 -11.37 -48.53 -13.30
CA LYS A 117 -11.13 -49.52 -12.25
C LYS A 117 -11.69 -50.90 -12.56
N ASP A 118 -11.07 -51.90 -11.93
CA ASP A 118 -11.48 -53.30 -11.88
C ASP A 118 -11.55 -54.00 -13.25
N VAL A 119 -11.00 -53.41 -14.31
CA VAL A 119 -11.12 -53.90 -15.70
C VAL A 119 -10.43 -55.24 -15.88
N ASN A 120 -11.13 -56.22 -16.46
CA ASN A 120 -10.52 -57.52 -16.77
C ASN A 120 -9.38 -57.31 -17.79
N PRO A 121 -8.18 -57.90 -17.58
CA PRO A 121 -7.07 -57.80 -18.52
C PRO A 121 -7.42 -58.07 -19.98
N ASN A 122 -8.38 -58.98 -20.25
CA ASN A 122 -8.80 -59.31 -21.61
C ASN A 122 -9.66 -58.22 -22.28
N ASP A 123 -10.28 -57.33 -21.50
CA ASP A 123 -11.25 -56.35 -21.98
C ASP A 123 -10.67 -54.92 -22.06
N GLN A 124 -9.41 -54.71 -21.63
CA GLN A 124 -8.80 -53.39 -21.50
C GLN A 124 -8.86 -52.57 -22.80
N ASN A 125 -8.46 -53.16 -23.93
CA ASN A 125 -8.44 -52.46 -25.22
C ASN A 125 -9.84 -52.03 -25.66
N THR A 126 -10.84 -52.87 -25.42
CA THR A 126 -12.24 -52.57 -25.75
C THR A 126 -12.75 -51.39 -24.92
N VAL A 127 -12.45 -51.39 -23.61
CA VAL A 127 -12.83 -50.31 -22.69
C VAL A 127 -12.14 -49.00 -23.08
N ILE A 128 -10.83 -49.02 -23.34
CA ILE A 128 -10.07 -47.84 -23.78
C ILE A 128 -10.67 -47.24 -25.05
N PHE A 129 -10.96 -48.08 -26.05
CA PHE A 129 -11.55 -47.64 -27.32
C PHE A 129 -12.94 -47.01 -27.13
N GLU A 130 -13.79 -47.59 -26.26
CA GLU A 130 -15.10 -47.02 -25.94
C GLU A 130 -14.97 -45.64 -25.30
N PHE A 131 -14.06 -45.49 -24.32
CA PHE A 131 -13.83 -44.21 -23.63
C PHE A 131 -13.27 -43.15 -24.58
N GLN A 132 -12.31 -43.51 -25.44
CA GLN A 132 -11.77 -42.61 -26.45
C GLN A 132 -12.86 -42.13 -27.41
N SER A 133 -13.66 -43.04 -27.96
CA SER A 133 -14.73 -42.69 -28.92
C SER A 133 -15.81 -41.80 -28.31
N LYS A 134 -16.21 -42.06 -27.06
CA LYS A 134 -17.20 -41.23 -26.36
C LYS A 134 -16.65 -39.86 -25.97
N LEU A 135 -15.39 -39.80 -25.50
CA LEU A 135 -14.74 -38.53 -25.22
C LEU A 135 -14.64 -37.69 -26.48
N GLU A 136 -14.20 -38.27 -27.61
CA GLU A 136 -14.16 -37.58 -28.90
C GLU A 136 -15.53 -37.05 -29.33
N ALA A 137 -16.61 -37.79 -29.10
CA ALA A 137 -17.97 -37.32 -29.41
C ALA A 137 -18.32 -36.06 -28.59
N ILE A 138 -18.07 -36.08 -27.28
CA ILE A 138 -18.33 -34.94 -26.38
C ILE A 138 -17.48 -33.72 -26.74
N LEU A 139 -16.22 -33.95 -27.12
CA LEU A 139 -15.31 -32.87 -27.54
C LEU A 139 -15.70 -32.27 -28.89
N ASN A 140 -16.25 -33.08 -29.80
CA ASN A 140 -16.69 -32.65 -31.14
C ASN A 140 -18.01 -31.88 -31.14
N GLU A 141 -18.84 -32.02 -30.10
CA GLU A 141 -20.04 -31.20 -29.91
C GLU A 141 -19.70 -29.73 -29.56
N ASN A 142 -18.53 -29.48 -28.95
CA ASN A 142 -18.07 -28.15 -28.52
C ASN A 142 -16.74 -27.76 -29.19
N ARG A 143 -16.77 -27.50 -30.52
CA ARG A 143 -15.58 -27.43 -31.40
C ARG A 143 -14.53 -26.34 -31.14
N ALA A 144 -14.80 -25.32 -30.33
CA ALA A 144 -13.86 -24.19 -30.16
C ALA A 144 -13.24 -24.08 -28.76
N GLU A 145 -13.96 -24.46 -27.69
CA GLU A 145 -13.54 -24.24 -26.30
C GLU A 145 -14.06 -25.34 -25.36
N ASN A 146 -13.64 -26.59 -25.58
CA ASN A 146 -14.03 -27.67 -24.66
C ASN A 146 -13.14 -27.69 -23.39
N PHE A 147 -13.65 -28.26 -22.30
CA PHE A 147 -12.93 -28.29 -21.02
C PHE A 147 -11.59 -29.02 -21.10
N VAL A 148 -11.42 -30.01 -21.99
CA VAL A 148 -10.15 -30.74 -22.14
C VAL A 148 -9.08 -29.84 -22.75
N THR A 149 -9.43 -29.09 -23.80
CA THR A 149 -8.51 -28.14 -24.42
C THR A 149 -8.22 -26.97 -23.49
N SER A 150 -9.24 -26.43 -22.82
CA SER A 150 -9.11 -25.22 -22.00
C SER A 150 -8.49 -25.49 -20.63
N MET A 151 -8.83 -26.61 -19.98
CA MET A 151 -8.36 -26.91 -18.62
C MET A 151 -7.12 -27.81 -18.56
N TYR A 152 -6.88 -28.61 -19.61
CA TYR A 152 -5.82 -29.63 -19.63
C TYR A 152 -4.91 -29.56 -20.87
N GLY A 153 -5.04 -28.50 -21.68
CA GLY A 153 -4.23 -28.29 -22.89
C GLY A 153 -4.36 -29.40 -23.94
N GLY A 154 -5.48 -30.15 -23.94
CA GLY A 154 -5.67 -31.28 -24.85
C GLY A 154 -5.04 -32.60 -24.39
N ASN A 155 -4.38 -32.62 -23.23
CA ASN A 155 -3.64 -33.80 -22.76
C ASN A 155 -4.55 -34.73 -21.94
N VAL A 156 -5.02 -35.80 -22.58
CA VAL A 156 -5.79 -36.86 -21.92
C VAL A 156 -5.09 -38.20 -22.08
N GLU A 157 -4.92 -38.92 -20.98
CA GLU A 157 -4.45 -40.30 -20.97
C GLU A 157 -5.54 -41.22 -20.42
N ILE A 158 -5.79 -42.35 -21.08
CA ILE A 158 -6.81 -43.32 -20.68
C ILE A 158 -6.14 -44.67 -20.44
N THR A 159 -6.25 -45.18 -19.22
CA THR A 159 -5.73 -46.50 -18.84
C THR A 159 -6.77 -47.34 -18.14
N CYS A 160 -6.51 -48.64 -18.10
CA CYS A 160 -7.29 -49.61 -17.35
C CYS A 160 -6.49 -50.09 -16.14
N CYS A 161 -7.19 -50.30 -15.02
CA CYS A 161 -6.61 -50.76 -13.78
C CYS A 161 -7.28 -52.09 -13.40
N PRO A 162 -6.61 -53.23 -13.56
CA PRO A 162 -7.12 -54.53 -13.15
C PRO A 162 -7.42 -54.62 -11.65
N PRO A 163 -8.27 -55.58 -11.20
CA PRO A 163 -8.56 -55.75 -9.79
C PRO A 163 -7.31 -56.07 -8.95
N LEU A 164 -7.35 -55.67 -7.67
CA LEU A 164 -6.30 -55.96 -6.70
C LEU A 164 -6.03 -57.47 -6.60
N GLY A 165 -4.75 -57.85 -6.60
CA GLY A 165 -4.30 -59.24 -6.62
C GLY A 165 -3.92 -59.75 -8.01
N ASN A 166 -4.18 -58.96 -9.07
CA ASN A 166 -3.64 -59.18 -10.41
C ASN A 166 -2.30 -58.44 -10.58
N VAL A 167 -1.33 -59.04 -11.28
CA VAL A 167 -0.04 -58.39 -11.62
C VAL A 167 -0.26 -57.09 -12.39
N GLY A 168 -1.25 -57.06 -13.29
CA GLY A 168 -1.60 -55.88 -14.06
C GLY A 168 -2.07 -54.68 -13.23
N TYR A 169 -2.49 -54.88 -11.97
CA TYR A 169 -2.75 -53.75 -11.06
C TYR A 169 -1.46 -52.97 -10.76
N HIS A 170 -0.35 -53.67 -10.57
CA HIS A 170 0.95 -53.04 -10.31
C HIS A 170 1.53 -52.39 -11.57
N GLU A 171 1.30 -52.98 -12.75
CA GLU A 171 1.64 -52.37 -14.04
C GLU A 171 0.87 -51.06 -14.24
N ALA A 172 -0.44 -51.03 -13.95
CA ALA A 172 -1.24 -49.79 -14.01
C ALA A 172 -0.80 -48.72 -12.98
N LEU A 173 -0.25 -49.12 -11.83
CA LEU A 173 0.38 -48.17 -10.89
C LEU A 173 1.68 -47.60 -11.46
N GLN A 174 2.49 -48.43 -12.13
CA GLN A 174 3.71 -48.00 -12.79
C GLN A 174 3.42 -46.99 -13.90
N GLU A 175 2.41 -47.24 -14.73
CA GLU A 175 1.94 -46.28 -15.75
C GLU A 175 1.49 -44.95 -15.12
N GLY A 176 0.73 -45.00 -14.02
CA GLY A 176 0.34 -43.80 -13.28
C GLY A 176 1.55 -43.02 -12.73
N LEU A 177 2.59 -43.73 -12.27
CA LEU A 177 3.82 -43.13 -11.77
C LEU A 177 4.61 -42.45 -12.91
N GLU A 178 4.66 -43.06 -14.09
CA GLU A 178 5.29 -42.47 -15.27
C GLU A 178 4.61 -41.16 -15.69
N LEU A 179 3.27 -41.11 -15.66
CA LEU A 179 2.53 -39.87 -15.91
C LEU A 179 2.83 -38.80 -14.87
N LEU A 180 2.96 -39.18 -13.60
CA LEU A 180 3.32 -38.25 -12.52
C LEU A 180 4.73 -37.69 -12.72
N VAL A 181 5.69 -38.52 -13.11
CA VAL A 181 7.06 -38.08 -13.42
C VAL A 181 7.06 -37.14 -14.63
N LYS A 182 6.33 -37.47 -15.70
CA LYS A 182 6.16 -36.58 -16.87
C LYS A 182 5.55 -35.23 -16.48
N ALA A 183 4.55 -35.22 -15.60
CA ALA A 183 3.91 -33.98 -15.14
C ALA A 183 4.88 -33.12 -14.31
N ARG A 184 5.71 -33.74 -13.47
CA ARG A 184 6.77 -33.06 -12.73
C ARG A 184 7.75 -32.34 -13.66
N GLU A 185 8.11 -32.95 -14.77
CA GLU A 185 9.13 -32.39 -15.69
C GLU A 185 8.57 -31.31 -16.62
N SER A 186 7.32 -31.44 -17.05
CA SER A 186 6.75 -30.53 -18.06
C SER A 186 6.00 -29.32 -17.46
N VAL A 187 5.39 -29.50 -16.29
CA VAL A 187 4.42 -28.53 -15.75
C VAL A 187 4.50 -28.49 -14.23
N SER A 188 5.64 -28.15 -13.61
CA SER A 188 5.73 -27.95 -12.14
C SER A 188 5.48 -26.50 -11.72
N TYR A 189 5.09 -26.28 -10.45
CA TYR A 189 5.21 -24.97 -9.81
C TYR A 189 6.69 -24.65 -9.54
N SER A 190 7.03 -23.37 -9.46
CA SER A 190 8.42 -22.93 -9.22
C SER A 190 8.88 -23.20 -7.79
N SER A 191 7.95 -23.12 -6.82
CA SER A 191 8.22 -23.35 -5.40
C SER A 191 6.94 -23.72 -4.65
N GLY A 192 7.07 -24.10 -3.37
CA GLY A 192 5.91 -24.31 -2.49
C GLY A 192 5.11 -23.03 -2.23
N LEU A 193 5.77 -21.87 -2.18
CA LEU A 193 5.12 -20.57 -2.04
C LEU A 193 4.29 -20.24 -3.29
N ASP A 194 4.83 -20.50 -4.47
CA ASP A 194 4.14 -20.31 -5.76
C ASP A 194 2.87 -21.15 -5.87
N PHE A 195 2.91 -22.42 -5.42
CA PHE A 195 1.72 -23.26 -5.32
C PHE A 195 0.72 -22.74 -4.28
N TYR A 196 1.20 -22.38 -3.08
CA TYR A 196 0.37 -21.87 -2.00
C TYR A 196 -0.39 -20.61 -2.42
N ASP A 197 0.29 -19.63 -3.00
CA ASP A 197 -0.31 -18.38 -3.46
C ASP A 197 -1.37 -18.62 -4.54
N CYS A 198 -1.09 -19.52 -5.49
CA CYS A 198 -2.07 -19.91 -6.52
C CYS A 198 -3.30 -20.59 -5.90
N LEU A 199 -3.11 -21.59 -5.02
CA LEU A 199 -4.20 -22.32 -4.38
C LEU A 199 -5.07 -21.39 -3.53
N THR A 200 -4.47 -20.55 -2.68
CA THR A 200 -5.21 -19.61 -1.83
C THR A 200 -5.99 -18.61 -2.67
N MET A 201 -5.41 -18.07 -3.74
CA MET A 201 -6.11 -17.15 -4.64
C MET A 201 -7.31 -17.82 -5.33
N VAL A 202 -7.15 -19.05 -5.83
CA VAL A 202 -8.26 -19.83 -6.43
C VAL A 202 -9.37 -20.04 -5.40
N LEU A 203 -9.03 -20.47 -4.19
CA LEU A 203 -10.00 -20.69 -3.10
C LEU A 203 -10.72 -19.41 -2.71
N SER A 204 -10.00 -18.28 -2.60
CA SER A 204 -10.60 -16.98 -2.32
C SER A 204 -11.58 -16.57 -3.41
N LYS A 205 -11.22 -16.72 -4.70
CA LYS A 205 -12.13 -16.42 -5.81
C LYS A 205 -13.38 -17.28 -5.79
N ILE A 206 -13.25 -18.60 -5.62
CA ILE A 206 -14.41 -19.51 -5.53
C ILE A 206 -15.28 -19.14 -4.32
N SER A 207 -14.68 -18.89 -3.16
CA SER A 207 -15.42 -18.53 -1.93
C SER A 207 -16.14 -17.19 -2.06
N LEU A 208 -15.57 -16.25 -2.82
CA LEU A 208 -16.13 -14.93 -3.07
C LEU A 208 -16.93 -14.87 -4.37
N LEU A 209 -17.13 -15.98 -5.08
CA LEU A 209 -17.73 -16.04 -6.42
C LEU A 209 -17.20 -14.96 -7.38
N ASP A 210 -15.92 -14.63 -7.24
CA ASP A 210 -15.27 -13.55 -7.96
C ASP A 210 -14.61 -14.08 -9.24
N TRP A 211 -15.32 -13.93 -10.35
CA TRP A 211 -14.92 -14.39 -11.68
C TRP A 211 -14.14 -13.34 -12.49
N THR A 212 -13.72 -12.24 -11.84
CA THR A 212 -12.79 -11.29 -12.46
C THR A 212 -11.43 -11.93 -12.70
N CYS A 213 -10.64 -11.32 -13.59
CA CYS A 213 -9.29 -11.75 -13.92
C CYS A 213 -8.40 -11.86 -12.67
N MET A 214 -7.63 -12.95 -12.52
CA MET A 214 -6.69 -13.10 -11.41
C MET A 214 -5.55 -12.07 -11.46
N GLU A 215 -5.06 -11.70 -12.66
CA GLU A 215 -4.00 -10.68 -12.79
C GLU A 215 -4.39 -9.36 -12.13
N ASP A 216 -5.64 -8.94 -12.25
CA ASP A 216 -6.11 -7.68 -11.68
C ASP A 216 -6.13 -7.75 -10.14
N ASN A 217 -6.46 -8.90 -9.56
CA ASN A 217 -6.42 -9.13 -8.12
C ASN A 217 -4.98 -9.20 -7.59
N LEU A 218 -4.06 -9.77 -8.36
CA LEU A 218 -2.63 -9.76 -8.03
C LEU A 218 -2.05 -8.35 -8.10
N LYS A 219 -2.42 -7.56 -9.10
CA LYS A 219 -2.05 -6.14 -9.21
C LYS A 219 -2.59 -5.34 -8.04
N GLU A 220 -3.85 -5.51 -7.67
CA GLU A 220 -4.46 -4.79 -6.54
C GLU A 220 -3.83 -5.20 -5.20
N ARG A 221 -3.51 -6.48 -5.00
CA ARG A 221 -2.74 -6.93 -3.84
C ARG A 221 -1.36 -6.28 -3.80
N LEU A 222 -0.63 -6.29 -4.91
CA LEU A 222 0.68 -5.65 -5.01
C LEU A 222 0.58 -4.14 -4.71
N ALA A 223 -0.43 -3.46 -5.27
CA ALA A 223 -0.71 -2.05 -5.01
C ALA A 223 -0.90 -1.77 -3.51
N MET A 224 -1.70 -2.60 -2.83
CA MET A 224 -1.90 -2.50 -1.37
C MET A 224 -0.60 -2.72 -0.59
N GLU A 225 0.20 -3.72 -0.97
CA GLU A 225 1.50 -3.99 -0.34
C GLU A 225 2.46 -2.81 -0.54
N VAL A 226 2.53 -2.24 -1.75
CA VAL A 226 3.35 -1.06 -2.06
C VAL A 226 2.92 0.14 -1.21
N ARG A 227 1.63 0.44 -1.10
CA ARG A 227 1.11 1.52 -0.23
C ARG A 227 1.47 1.30 1.25
N GLY A 228 1.37 0.07 1.74
CA GLY A 228 1.80 -0.28 3.10
C GLY A 228 3.31 -0.09 3.30
N HIS A 229 4.10 -0.48 2.30
CA HIS A 229 5.56 -0.29 2.30
C HIS A 229 5.97 1.18 2.22
N VAL A 230 5.28 2.03 1.45
CA VAL A 230 5.52 3.48 1.41
C VAL A 230 5.46 4.09 2.81
N ARG A 231 4.39 3.81 3.56
CA ARG A 231 4.20 4.31 4.94
C ARG A 231 5.31 3.82 5.86
N SER A 232 5.64 2.52 5.76
CA SER A 232 6.69 1.89 6.56
C SER A 232 8.07 2.47 6.24
N ALA A 233 8.37 2.68 4.96
CA ALA A 233 9.63 3.23 4.49
C ALA A 233 9.81 4.68 4.91
N LEU A 234 8.77 5.52 4.79
CA LEU A 234 8.82 6.90 5.27
C LEU A 234 9.07 6.96 6.78
N ARG A 235 8.41 6.09 7.56
CA ARG A 235 8.57 6.01 9.01
C ARG A 235 9.95 5.51 9.45
N TYR A 236 10.39 4.36 8.94
CA TYR A 236 11.56 3.62 9.46
C TYR A 236 12.83 3.79 8.62
N GLY A 237 12.72 4.26 7.38
CA GLY A 237 13.88 4.45 6.49
C GLY A 237 14.42 3.17 5.89
N LYS A 238 13.70 2.07 6.11
CA LYS A 238 13.99 0.73 5.60
C LYS A 238 12.71 -0.07 5.43
N LEU A 239 12.80 -1.15 4.67
CA LEU A 239 11.78 -2.18 4.59
C LEU A 239 12.31 -3.46 5.26
N ALA A 240 11.39 -4.36 5.65
CA ALA A 240 11.76 -5.57 6.39
C ALA A 240 12.68 -6.53 5.59
N HIS A 241 12.58 -6.51 4.26
CA HIS A 241 13.25 -7.46 3.36
C HIS A 241 14.19 -6.79 2.36
N CYS A 242 14.33 -5.45 2.36
CA CYS A 242 15.23 -4.73 1.48
C CYS A 242 15.59 -3.33 2.02
N SER A 243 16.75 -2.83 1.61
CA SER A 243 17.15 -1.44 1.85
C SER A 243 16.53 -0.53 0.80
N LEU A 244 16.26 0.73 1.16
CA LEU A 244 15.83 1.74 0.20
C LEU A 244 16.94 2.03 -0.81
N VAL A 245 16.54 2.37 -2.02
CA VAL A 245 17.46 2.72 -3.11
C VAL A 245 18.15 4.05 -2.80
N ASP A 246 19.47 4.06 -2.89
CA ASP A 246 20.27 5.29 -2.82
C ASP A 246 20.35 5.95 -4.18
N GLY A 247 20.19 7.28 -4.19
CA GLY A 247 20.38 8.09 -5.38
C GLY A 247 21.86 8.36 -5.67
N ASP A 248 22.11 9.16 -6.70
CA ASP A 248 23.45 9.64 -7.01
C ASP A 248 24.02 10.51 -5.87
N ALA A 249 25.26 10.25 -5.48
CA ALA A 249 25.96 10.91 -4.38
C ALA A 249 26.05 12.44 -4.60
N ALA A 250 26.28 12.90 -5.84
CA ALA A 250 26.39 14.32 -6.13
C ALA A 250 25.08 15.07 -5.84
N SER A 251 23.93 14.45 -6.12
CA SER A 251 22.63 15.04 -5.82
C SER A 251 22.39 15.30 -4.32
N TYR A 252 22.96 14.48 -3.45
CA TYR A 252 22.89 14.70 -1.99
C TYR A 252 23.80 15.84 -1.56
N VAL A 253 25.02 15.91 -2.10
CA VAL A 253 25.97 16.99 -1.81
C VAL A 253 25.42 18.33 -2.29
N ASP A 254 24.90 18.41 -3.51
CA ASP A 254 24.31 19.63 -4.06
C ASP A 254 23.16 20.13 -3.19
N LYS A 255 22.26 19.22 -2.78
CA LYS A 255 21.15 19.59 -1.90
C LYS A 255 21.63 20.06 -0.53
N TRP A 256 22.64 19.40 0.03
CA TRP A 256 23.23 19.79 1.31
C TRP A 256 23.82 21.20 1.24
N LEU A 257 24.59 21.50 0.20
CA LEU A 257 25.23 22.81 0.00
C LEU A 257 24.23 23.97 -0.18
N THR A 258 22.98 23.68 -0.58
CA THR A 258 21.91 24.71 -0.57
C THR A 258 21.40 25.08 0.82
N LEU A 259 21.64 24.24 1.82
CA LEU A 259 21.15 24.40 3.19
C LEU A 259 22.29 24.77 4.16
N LEU A 260 23.44 24.13 4.02
CA LEU A 260 24.60 24.25 4.89
C LEU A 260 25.88 24.21 4.07
N SER A 261 26.84 25.08 4.38
CA SER A 261 28.09 25.22 3.61
C SER A 261 29.18 24.20 3.98
N ASP A 262 29.02 23.47 5.09
CA ASP A 262 30.02 22.54 5.61
C ASP A 262 29.79 21.11 5.10
N ALA A 263 30.60 20.66 4.14
CA ALA A 263 30.47 19.34 3.54
C ALA A 263 30.86 18.17 4.47
N ASP A 264 31.68 18.42 5.51
CA ASP A 264 32.17 17.37 6.40
C ASP A 264 31.07 16.86 7.33
N MET A 265 30.12 17.74 7.69
CA MET A 265 28.94 17.37 8.47
C MET A 265 28.01 16.37 7.76
N LEU A 266 28.02 16.32 6.42
CA LEU A 266 27.14 15.41 5.66
C LEU A 266 27.44 13.95 5.96
N GLN A 267 28.72 13.58 6.16
CA GLN A 267 29.14 12.21 6.47
C GLN A 267 28.82 11.81 7.91
N ALA A 268 28.68 12.78 8.81
CA ALA A 268 28.36 12.56 10.21
C ALA A 268 26.86 12.34 10.47
N LEU A 269 25.99 12.58 9.47
CA LEU A 269 24.55 12.40 9.63
C LEU A 269 24.17 10.93 9.86
N PRO A 270 23.18 10.65 10.72
CA PRO A 270 22.70 9.29 10.93
C PRO A 270 22.19 8.69 9.63
N ALA A 271 22.33 7.38 9.45
CA ALA A 271 21.71 6.66 8.34
C ALA A 271 20.18 6.63 8.48
N ASP A 272 19.46 6.41 7.38
CA ASP A 272 17.99 6.44 7.43
C ASP A 272 17.40 5.27 8.22
N ASP A 273 18.01 4.10 8.15
CA ASP A 273 17.54 2.85 8.74
C ASP A 273 17.62 2.79 10.27
N VAL A 274 18.32 3.76 10.89
CA VAL A 274 18.39 3.97 12.33
C VAL A 274 17.40 5.03 12.84
N MET A 275 16.78 5.80 11.93
CA MET A 275 15.82 6.85 12.29
C MET A 275 14.38 6.36 12.17
N ASP A 276 13.69 6.24 13.32
CA ASP A 276 12.25 5.98 13.39
C ASP A 276 11.49 7.27 13.73
N PHE A 277 10.69 7.74 12.77
CA PHE A 277 9.84 8.92 12.97
C PHE A 277 8.59 8.65 13.80
N ARG A 278 8.26 7.40 14.13
CA ARG A 278 7.13 7.02 15.02
C ARG A 278 5.75 7.57 14.60
N LEU A 279 5.59 8.03 13.36
CA LEU A 279 4.33 8.53 12.82
C LEU A 279 3.59 7.40 12.11
N ASP A 280 2.32 7.19 12.46
CA ASP A 280 1.43 6.31 11.70
C ASP A 280 0.72 7.11 10.60
N PHE A 281 1.22 6.98 9.37
CA PHE A 281 0.69 7.70 8.23
C PHE A 281 -0.76 7.31 7.86
N ASN A 282 -1.34 6.26 8.46
CA ASN A 282 -2.76 5.92 8.30
C ASN A 282 -3.73 6.82 9.07
N LEU A 283 -3.27 7.48 10.15
CA LEU A 283 -4.10 8.37 10.97
C LEU A 283 -4.30 9.74 10.32
N LYS A 284 -5.13 10.64 10.84
CA LYS A 284 -5.16 12.03 10.33
C LYS A 284 -4.00 12.86 10.88
N ALA A 285 -3.70 14.00 10.25
CA ALA A 285 -2.58 14.84 10.68
C ALA A 285 -2.81 15.45 12.08
N GLU A 286 -4.06 15.80 12.38
CA GLU A 286 -4.46 16.39 13.66
C GLU A 286 -4.25 15.43 14.83
N GLU A 287 -4.34 14.12 14.57
CA GLU A 287 -4.16 13.05 15.56
C GLU A 287 -2.68 12.80 15.89
N LEU A 288 -1.75 13.33 15.07
CA LEU A 288 -0.31 13.05 15.15
C LEU A 288 0.52 14.24 15.66
N LEU A 289 -0.12 15.36 16.02
CA LEU A 289 0.59 16.60 16.37
C LEU A 289 1.49 16.41 17.60
N GLY A 290 1.02 15.65 18.60
CA GLY A 290 1.79 15.35 19.82
C GLY A 290 3.01 14.46 19.55
N GLU A 291 2.82 13.38 18.80
CA GLU A 291 3.90 12.49 18.36
C GLU A 291 4.93 13.23 17.53
N ALA A 292 4.47 14.08 16.60
CA ALA A 292 5.35 14.87 15.76
C ALA A 292 6.26 15.81 16.58
N LYS A 293 5.69 16.51 17.58
CA LYS A 293 6.47 17.30 18.53
C LYS A 293 7.48 16.45 19.29
N ALA A 294 7.06 15.30 19.82
CA ALA A 294 7.95 14.41 20.58
C ALA A 294 9.13 13.91 19.73
N VAL A 295 8.88 13.60 18.45
CA VAL A 295 9.90 13.18 17.48
C VAL A 295 10.89 14.31 17.22
N MET A 296 10.40 15.51 16.87
CA MET A 296 11.28 16.66 16.65
C MET A 296 12.13 16.99 17.88
N MET A 297 11.54 16.91 19.09
CA MET A 297 12.26 17.14 20.34
C MET A 297 13.33 16.07 20.62
N HIS A 298 13.08 14.81 20.28
CA HIS A 298 14.08 13.75 20.40
C HIS A 298 15.27 14.00 19.48
N PHE A 299 15.03 14.33 18.21
CA PHE A 299 16.11 14.61 17.26
C PHE A 299 16.84 15.91 17.58
N LEU A 300 16.15 16.93 18.11
CA LEU A 300 16.80 18.13 18.63
C LEU A 300 17.76 17.78 19.77
N LYS A 301 17.33 16.93 20.71
CA LYS A 301 18.17 16.50 21.82
C LYS A 301 19.43 15.81 21.31
N ASP A 302 19.28 14.84 20.41
CA ASP A 302 20.41 14.10 19.84
C ASP A 302 21.35 15.05 19.07
N PHE A 303 20.80 16.04 18.35
CA PHE A 303 21.59 17.08 17.68
C PHE A 303 22.39 17.94 18.68
N LEU A 304 21.77 18.38 19.77
CA LEU A 304 22.42 19.18 20.81
C LEU A 304 23.53 18.41 21.54
N GLU A 305 23.45 17.08 21.63
CA GLU A 305 24.53 16.25 22.19
C GLU A 305 25.82 16.28 21.35
N HIS A 306 25.73 16.69 20.08
CA HIS A 306 26.86 16.79 19.16
C HIS A 306 27.39 18.23 18.99
N ILE A 307 26.77 19.21 19.67
CA ILE A 307 27.14 20.62 19.60
C ILE A 307 27.60 21.10 20.96
N ASP A 308 28.80 21.69 21.03
CA ASP A 308 29.40 22.23 22.26
C ASP A 308 28.91 23.66 22.58
N GLU A 309 27.68 23.98 22.16
CA GLU A 309 27.02 25.27 22.37
C GLU A 309 25.63 25.05 22.98
N PRO A 310 25.20 25.90 23.93
CA PRO A 310 23.87 25.80 24.48
C PRO A 310 22.80 26.10 23.41
N ARG A 311 21.63 25.47 23.56
CA ARG A 311 20.48 25.72 22.69
C ARG A 311 20.19 27.23 22.62
N SER A 312 20.24 27.77 21.41
CA SER A 312 19.99 29.18 21.09
C SER A 312 19.25 29.28 19.75
N PRO A 313 18.68 30.45 19.40
CA PRO A 313 18.04 30.63 18.09
C PRO A 313 18.97 30.33 16.90
N SER A 314 20.28 30.57 17.04
CA SER A 314 21.26 30.25 15.99
C SER A 314 21.43 28.74 15.82
N VAL A 315 21.58 28.01 16.94
CA VAL A 315 21.69 26.54 16.94
C VAL A 315 20.40 25.88 16.43
N GLU A 316 19.23 26.42 16.75
CA GLU A 316 17.95 25.96 16.21
C GLU A 316 17.87 26.14 14.68
N GLY A 317 18.42 27.23 14.13
CA GLY A 317 18.50 27.42 12.68
C GLY A 317 19.42 26.41 11.97
N GLN A 318 20.52 26.02 12.63
CA GLN A 318 21.37 24.93 12.14
C GLN A 318 20.61 23.59 12.17
N PHE A 319 19.92 23.30 13.28
CA PHE A 319 19.06 22.12 13.41
C PHE A 319 18.02 22.06 12.28
N ASP A 320 17.30 23.15 12.01
CA ASP A 320 16.27 23.21 10.97
C ASP A 320 16.83 22.87 9.58
N SER A 321 18.06 23.29 9.31
CA SER A 321 18.74 23.03 8.04
C SER A 321 19.11 21.56 7.89
N VAL A 322 19.66 20.95 8.95
CA VAL A 322 19.95 19.51 9.00
C VAL A 322 18.66 18.70 8.88
N TRP A 323 17.65 19.07 9.67
CA TRP A 323 16.36 18.40 9.72
C TRP A 323 15.64 18.43 8.36
N THR A 324 15.63 19.58 7.70
CA THR A 324 15.10 19.74 6.34
C THR A 324 15.79 18.80 5.34
N PHE A 325 17.10 18.65 5.44
CA PHE A 325 17.85 17.73 4.60
C PHE A 325 17.48 16.25 4.87
N LEU A 326 17.40 15.84 6.14
CA LEU A 326 17.06 14.46 6.51
C LEU A 326 15.67 14.05 6.01
N LEU A 327 14.66 14.92 6.15
CA LEU A 327 13.32 14.67 5.63
C LEU A 327 13.30 14.56 4.10
N TRP A 328 14.04 15.42 3.40
CA TRP A 328 14.17 15.37 1.95
C TRP A 328 14.89 14.09 1.49
N ARG A 329 15.98 13.70 2.17
CA ARG A 329 16.73 12.48 1.87
C ARG A 329 15.84 11.25 1.99
N ARG A 330 15.04 11.17 3.06
CA ARG A 330 14.06 10.10 3.29
C ARG A 330 13.07 10.00 2.14
N GLU A 331 12.40 11.09 1.81
CA GLU A 331 11.44 11.14 0.72
C GLU A 331 12.08 10.71 -0.61
N ARG A 332 13.28 11.23 -0.93
CA ARG A 332 13.99 10.91 -2.16
C ARG A 332 14.27 9.41 -2.28
N ARG A 333 14.76 8.77 -1.22
CA ARG A 333 15.04 7.32 -1.22
C ARG A 333 13.78 6.48 -1.40
N VAL A 334 12.66 6.88 -0.77
CA VAL A 334 11.37 6.19 -0.96
C VAL A 334 10.87 6.38 -2.39
N ARG A 335 10.97 7.58 -2.97
CA ARG A 335 10.59 7.84 -4.37
C ARG A 335 11.42 7.01 -5.35
N LEU A 336 12.74 6.90 -5.13
CA LEU A 336 13.62 6.07 -5.95
C LEU A 336 13.29 4.58 -5.83
N TRP A 337 12.98 4.12 -4.61
CA TRP A 337 12.54 2.74 -4.39
C TRP A 337 11.23 2.44 -5.14
N VAL A 338 10.20 3.28 -5.00
CA VAL A 338 8.94 3.11 -5.74
C VAL A 338 9.18 3.11 -7.25
N ALA A 339 10.00 4.03 -7.77
CA ALA A 339 10.35 4.09 -9.19
C ALA A 339 11.14 2.86 -9.71
N SER A 340 11.79 2.11 -8.81
CA SER A 340 12.53 0.89 -9.16
C SER A 340 11.63 -0.35 -9.30
N LEU A 341 10.38 -0.27 -8.84
CA LEU A 341 9.44 -1.39 -8.91
C LEU A 341 8.92 -1.58 -10.35
N PRO A 342 8.75 -2.82 -10.82
CA PRO A 342 8.45 -3.13 -12.22
C PRO A 342 7.07 -2.64 -12.69
N SER A 343 6.14 -2.35 -11.79
CA SER A 343 4.81 -1.88 -12.12
C SER A 343 4.17 -1.17 -10.93
N VAL A 344 4.19 0.17 -10.96
CA VAL A 344 3.55 1.06 -9.99
C VAL A 344 2.51 1.90 -10.71
N GLY A 345 1.27 1.88 -10.22
CA GLY A 345 0.19 2.69 -10.77
C GLY A 345 0.19 4.13 -10.25
N ARG A 346 -0.79 4.90 -10.74
CA ARG A 346 -1.04 6.27 -10.31
C ARG A 346 -1.45 6.36 -8.84
N GLU A 347 -2.25 5.41 -8.36
CA GLU A 347 -2.76 5.41 -6.98
C GLU A 347 -1.66 5.32 -5.93
N GLU A 348 -0.65 4.48 -6.16
CA GLU A 348 0.48 4.29 -5.26
C GLU A 348 1.38 5.52 -5.24
N MET A 349 1.54 6.17 -6.39
CA MET A 349 2.29 7.41 -6.49
C MET A 349 1.57 8.58 -5.81
N ASP A 350 0.23 8.67 -5.94
CA ASP A 350 -0.58 9.65 -5.24
C ASP A 350 -0.51 9.44 -3.73
N ASP A 351 -0.63 8.19 -3.28
CA ASP A 351 -0.52 7.83 -1.87
C ASP A 351 0.87 8.19 -1.31
N LEU A 352 1.94 7.99 -2.09
CA LEU A 352 3.29 8.46 -1.75
C LEU A 352 3.35 9.98 -1.66
N ASP A 353 2.78 10.71 -2.61
CA ASP A 353 2.77 12.18 -2.59
C ASP A 353 2.06 12.72 -1.35
N VAL A 354 0.88 12.18 -1.03
CA VAL A 354 0.12 12.54 0.18
C VAL A 354 0.93 12.23 1.45
N CYS A 355 1.51 11.03 1.55
CA CYS A 355 2.31 10.66 2.72
C CYS A 355 3.58 11.51 2.86
N ALA A 356 4.24 11.84 1.75
CA ALA A 356 5.45 12.66 1.74
C ALA A 356 5.16 14.12 2.15
N VAL A 357 4.07 14.71 1.64
CA VAL A 357 3.58 16.02 2.08
C VAL A 357 3.30 15.99 3.58
N LYS A 358 2.54 14.99 4.03
CA LYS A 358 2.16 14.84 5.44
C LYS A 358 3.37 14.67 6.36
N LEU A 359 4.38 13.89 5.96
CA LEU A 359 5.66 13.75 6.69
C LEU A 359 6.31 15.12 6.91
N LYS A 360 6.53 15.88 5.82
CA LYS A 360 7.15 17.21 5.89
C LYS A 360 6.33 18.18 6.71
N GLN A 361 5.01 18.08 6.61
CA GLN A 361 4.10 18.92 7.36
C GLN A 361 4.17 18.63 8.86
N LEU A 362 3.97 17.38 9.27
CA LEU A 362 4.00 17.01 10.68
C LEU A 362 5.35 17.32 11.33
N LEU A 363 6.44 17.03 10.62
CA LEU A 363 7.79 17.23 11.13
C LEU A 363 8.37 18.62 10.80
N ARG A 364 7.53 19.60 10.44
CA ARG A 364 7.95 21.00 10.38
C ARG A 364 7.48 21.70 11.64
N ARG A 365 8.43 22.23 12.41
CA ARG A 365 8.09 23.05 13.59
C ARG A 365 7.52 24.41 13.19
N CYS A 366 6.75 24.97 14.10
CA CYS A 366 6.27 26.33 14.05
C CYS A 366 7.43 27.33 14.03
N GLN A 367 7.27 28.42 13.26
CA GLN A 367 8.33 29.43 13.06
C GLN A 367 8.23 30.60 14.05
N HIS A 368 7.32 30.52 15.03
CA HIS A 368 7.15 31.54 16.07
C HIS A 368 8.09 31.33 17.23
N THR A 369 8.30 32.38 18.01
CA THR A 369 8.99 32.31 19.30
C THR A 369 8.05 31.76 20.36
N CYS A 370 8.62 31.01 21.31
CA CYS A 370 7.91 30.51 22.47
C CYS A 370 7.26 31.65 23.28
N THR A 371 6.10 31.37 23.87
CA THR A 371 5.38 32.35 24.69
C THR A 371 6.10 32.69 25.99
N GLU A 372 6.88 31.76 26.55
CA GLU A 372 7.51 31.90 27.88
C GLU A 372 9.01 32.21 27.85
N CYS A 373 9.67 32.04 26.70
CA CYS A 373 11.11 32.26 26.57
C CYS A 373 11.46 32.77 25.17
N LYS A 374 12.75 32.95 24.88
CA LYS A 374 13.21 33.50 23.59
C LYS A 374 13.62 32.43 22.58
N LEU A 375 13.38 31.15 22.88
CA LEU A 375 13.59 30.02 21.94
C LEU A 375 12.45 29.87 20.93
N GLY A 376 12.71 29.15 19.84
CA GLY A 376 11.69 28.81 18.85
C GLY A 376 10.63 27.83 19.37
N CYS A 377 9.42 27.95 18.83
CA CYS A 377 8.34 27.00 19.04
C CYS A 377 8.66 25.65 18.39
N PHE A 378 8.36 24.56 19.08
CA PHE A 378 8.51 23.17 18.63
C PHE A 378 7.18 22.45 18.42
N GLU A 379 6.05 23.15 18.59
CA GLU A 379 4.78 22.65 18.07
C GLU A 379 4.86 22.46 16.54
N CYS A 380 4.16 21.48 16.01
CA CYS A 380 4.01 21.28 14.58
C CYS A 380 3.41 22.54 13.94
N PHE A 381 3.86 22.95 12.74
CA PHE A 381 3.35 24.16 12.08
C PHE A 381 1.83 24.12 11.80
N LEU A 382 1.20 22.94 11.88
CA LEU A 382 -0.25 22.74 11.79
C LEU A 382 -1.00 23.04 13.09
N HIS A 383 -0.31 23.36 14.20
CA HIS A 383 -0.97 23.57 15.49
C HIS A 383 -1.98 24.71 15.44
N ASP A 384 -3.07 24.54 16.18
CA ASP A 384 -4.14 25.54 16.26
C ASP A 384 -3.65 26.84 16.91
N ALA A 385 -4.26 27.96 16.55
CA ALA A 385 -3.93 29.27 17.10
C ALA A 385 -4.22 29.39 18.61
N SER A 386 -5.12 28.56 19.14
CA SER A 386 -5.41 28.48 20.58
C SER A 386 -4.30 27.78 21.38
N VAL A 387 -3.42 27.02 20.72
CA VAL A 387 -2.31 26.33 21.37
C VAL A 387 -1.16 27.34 21.57
N PRO A 388 -0.72 27.58 22.80
CA PRO A 388 0.39 28.49 23.07
C PRO A 388 1.69 27.96 22.46
N HIS A 389 2.55 28.87 22.01
CA HIS A 389 3.84 28.49 21.44
C HIS A 389 4.78 27.94 22.53
N ASP A 390 5.14 26.67 22.41
CA ASP A 390 6.00 25.98 23.37
C ASP A 390 7.34 25.57 22.73
N CYS A 391 8.44 25.89 23.41
CA CYS A 391 9.79 25.46 23.02
C CYS A 391 10.10 23.99 23.37
N GLY A 392 9.22 23.33 24.12
CA GLY A 392 9.32 21.93 24.52
C GLY A 392 10.29 21.67 25.68
N THR A 393 10.75 22.71 26.39
CA THR A 393 11.72 22.60 27.50
C THR A 393 11.28 23.43 28.71
N SER A 394 12.14 23.61 29.70
CA SER A 394 11.82 24.28 30.97
C SER A 394 11.68 25.81 30.88
N HIS A 395 11.85 26.40 29.70
CA HIS A 395 11.84 27.86 29.46
C HIS A 395 12.93 28.66 30.20
N LYS A 396 13.80 27.99 30.97
CA LYS A 396 14.88 28.60 31.76
C LYS A 396 16.22 28.41 31.09
N CYS A 397 17.08 29.43 31.17
CA CYS A 397 18.45 29.31 30.69
C CYS A 397 19.18 28.22 31.50
N VAL A 398 19.84 27.29 30.79
CA VAL A 398 20.64 26.22 31.40
C VAL A 398 22.11 26.62 31.60
N GLY A 399 22.47 27.85 31.20
CA GLY A 399 23.81 28.39 31.33
C GLY A 399 24.18 28.76 32.77
N GLN A 400 25.48 28.91 33.01
CA GLN A 400 26.03 29.41 34.27
C GLN A 400 26.37 30.90 34.14
N CYS A 401 26.30 31.62 35.25
CA CYS A 401 26.59 33.05 35.28
C CYS A 401 28.04 33.32 34.88
N SER A 402 28.22 34.02 33.76
CA SER A 402 29.54 34.32 33.17
C SER A 402 30.43 35.14 34.11
N HIS A 403 29.86 35.89 35.05
CA HIS A 403 30.59 36.70 36.02
C HIS A 403 31.02 35.89 37.26
N CYS A 404 30.15 35.03 37.78
CA CYS A 404 30.46 34.14 38.90
C CYS A 404 31.50 33.09 38.50
N SER A 405 31.40 32.54 37.29
CA SER A 405 32.33 31.52 36.80
C SER A 405 33.79 32.01 36.76
N LEU A 406 34.01 33.31 36.50
CA LEU A 406 35.36 33.91 36.55
C LEU A 406 35.97 33.91 37.96
N LEU A 407 35.13 33.86 38.99
CA LEU A 407 35.54 33.83 40.40
C LEU A 407 35.61 32.39 40.95
N GLY A 408 35.34 31.37 40.13
CA GLY A 408 35.28 29.97 40.54
C GLY A 408 33.93 29.53 41.12
N ASP A 409 32.91 30.40 41.08
CA ASP A 409 31.55 30.10 41.54
C ASP A 409 30.69 29.58 40.38
N ALA A 410 29.92 28.51 40.61
CA ALA A 410 29.07 27.87 39.60
C ALA A 410 27.58 28.23 39.74
N GLU A 411 27.27 29.52 39.84
CA GLU A 411 25.89 30.00 39.97
C GLU A 411 25.12 29.88 38.66
N ALA A 412 23.86 29.42 38.71
CA ALA A 412 23.00 29.27 37.55
C ALA A 412 22.50 30.63 37.01
N CYS A 413 22.22 30.70 35.71
CA CYS A 413 21.60 31.87 35.10
C CYS A 413 20.14 32.04 35.57
N SER A 414 19.74 33.27 35.89
CA SER A 414 18.36 33.59 36.30
C SER A 414 17.42 33.94 35.14
N TYR A 415 17.95 34.08 33.92
CA TYR A 415 17.17 34.51 32.75
C TYR A 415 16.42 33.35 32.07
N VAL A 416 15.46 33.72 31.22
CA VAL A 416 14.72 32.78 30.37
C VAL A 416 15.63 32.18 29.29
N ALA A 417 15.29 31.00 28.79
CA ALA A 417 16.06 30.33 27.74
C ALA A 417 16.10 31.16 26.45
N GLY A 418 17.23 31.15 25.75
CA GLY A 418 17.44 31.88 24.49
C GLY A 418 17.65 33.39 24.65
N HIS A 419 17.83 33.90 25.89
CA HIS A 419 18.14 35.31 26.10
C HIS A 419 19.42 35.74 25.36
N ALA A 420 19.52 37.03 25.05
CA ALA A 420 20.72 37.58 24.42
C ALA A 420 21.75 37.99 25.48
N GLY A 421 23.01 38.12 25.07
CA GLY A 421 24.10 38.55 25.95
C GLY A 421 24.58 37.49 26.96
N LEU A 422 25.41 37.93 27.92
CA LEU A 422 26.06 37.05 28.89
C LEU A 422 25.07 36.56 29.96
N CYS A 423 25.30 35.34 30.45
CA CYS A 423 24.50 34.75 31.52
C CYS A 423 24.75 35.47 32.85
N ASN A 424 23.67 35.78 33.57
CA ASN A 424 23.72 36.47 34.86
C ASN A 424 22.91 35.72 35.92
N CYS A 425 23.44 35.60 37.15
CA CYS A 425 22.77 34.92 38.25
C CYS A 425 21.66 35.75 38.91
N GLY A 426 21.67 37.09 38.75
CA GLY A 426 20.74 38.00 39.40
C GLY A 426 20.88 38.08 40.94
N LEU A 427 21.79 37.31 41.55
CA LEU A 427 22.01 37.25 43.00
C LEU A 427 23.03 38.29 43.48
N LYS A 428 24.02 38.61 42.65
CA LYS A 428 25.09 39.57 42.93
C LYS A 428 24.96 40.76 41.96
N ALA A 429 25.39 41.94 42.40
CA ALA A 429 25.35 43.16 41.58
C ALA A 429 26.48 43.19 40.53
N HIS A 430 26.39 42.31 39.53
CA HIS A 430 27.35 42.24 38.42
C HIS A 430 27.09 43.29 37.33
N THR A 431 25.82 43.59 37.09
CA THR A 431 25.36 44.49 36.04
C THR A 431 24.46 45.59 36.62
N CYS A 432 24.27 46.68 35.87
CA CYS A 432 23.61 47.89 36.30
C CYS A 432 22.16 47.69 36.78
N HIS A 433 21.41 46.76 36.17
CA HIS A 433 20.00 46.43 36.50
C HIS A 433 18.98 47.59 36.40
N GLU A 434 19.38 48.77 35.92
CA GLU A 434 18.45 49.84 35.56
C GLU A 434 17.66 49.49 34.29
N THR A 435 16.49 50.07 34.11
CA THR A 435 15.62 49.78 32.95
C THR A 435 16.32 50.13 31.64
N CYS A 436 16.29 49.20 30.69
CA CYS A 436 16.80 49.42 29.33
C CYS A 436 16.07 50.59 28.66
N ALA A 437 16.80 51.45 27.95
CA ALA A 437 16.22 52.56 27.19
C ALA A 437 15.17 52.09 26.16
N LEU A 438 15.26 50.84 25.72
CA LEU A 438 14.38 50.20 24.73
C LEU A 438 13.49 49.11 25.36
N ALA A 439 13.11 49.26 26.63
CA ALA A 439 12.25 48.30 27.34
C ALA A 439 10.90 48.02 26.64
N GLY A 440 10.42 48.95 25.79
CA GLY A 440 9.20 48.78 25.00
C GLY A 440 9.29 47.82 23.81
N ALA A 441 10.50 47.37 23.44
CA ALA A 441 10.66 46.42 22.34
C ALA A 441 10.31 44.98 22.77
N ALA A 442 9.73 44.20 21.85
CA ALA A 442 9.17 42.88 22.19
C ALA A 442 10.21 41.83 22.63
N ASN A 443 11.44 41.94 22.13
CA ASN A 443 12.52 41.04 22.50
C ASN A 443 13.44 41.59 23.60
N CYS A 444 13.16 42.78 24.17
CA CYS A 444 13.99 43.40 25.21
C CYS A 444 14.02 42.57 26.50
N ASP A 445 15.21 42.42 27.09
CA ASP A 445 15.40 41.75 28.38
C ASP A 445 15.07 42.66 29.59
N GLN A 446 14.50 43.84 29.33
CA GLN A 446 14.00 44.84 30.29
C GLN A 446 15.10 45.54 31.11
N MET A 447 16.11 44.81 31.57
CA MET A 447 17.16 45.30 32.47
C MET A 447 18.49 45.51 31.75
N CYS A 448 19.24 46.53 32.16
CA CYS A 448 20.55 46.86 31.65
C CYS A 448 21.59 45.79 32.02
N SER A 449 22.36 45.34 31.03
CA SER A 449 23.42 44.33 31.18
C SER A 449 24.83 44.94 31.24
N LEU A 450 24.97 46.27 31.20
CA LEU A 450 26.25 46.97 31.31
C LEU A 450 26.79 46.96 32.75
N GLU A 451 28.07 47.26 32.91
CA GLU A 451 28.75 47.33 34.21
C GLU A 451 28.12 48.39 35.14
N VAL A 452 28.12 48.11 36.44
CA VAL A 452 27.60 49.04 37.46
C VAL A 452 28.34 50.38 37.39
N GLY A 453 27.59 51.49 37.28
CA GLY A 453 28.15 52.84 37.26
C GLY A 453 28.58 53.36 35.88
N HIS A 454 28.15 52.72 34.79
CA HIS A 454 28.39 53.20 33.43
C HIS A 454 27.70 54.56 33.14
N SER A 455 28.26 55.34 32.21
CA SER A 455 27.70 56.64 31.79
C SER A 455 26.92 56.60 30.47
N LEU A 456 26.91 55.46 29.77
CA LEU A 456 26.17 55.26 28.52
C LEU A 456 24.66 55.13 28.78
N ALA A 457 23.84 55.25 27.72
CA ALA A 457 22.43 54.88 27.81
C ALA A 457 22.28 53.42 28.23
N HIS A 458 21.33 53.14 29.13
CA HIS A 458 21.09 51.79 29.63
C HIS A 458 20.64 50.87 28.49
N SER A 459 21.37 49.78 28.28
CA SER A 459 21.11 48.81 27.21
C SER A 459 21.16 47.39 27.76
N CYS A 460 20.23 46.54 27.34
CA CYS A 460 20.23 45.12 27.67
C CYS A 460 21.16 44.33 26.72
N GLY A 461 21.22 43.01 26.90
CA GLY A 461 22.07 42.11 26.09
C GLY A 461 21.63 41.95 24.63
N VAL A 462 20.44 42.47 24.27
CA VAL A 462 19.87 42.37 22.93
C VAL A 462 20.55 43.34 21.98
N ILE A 463 21.16 42.81 20.92
CA ILE A 463 21.86 43.59 19.88
C ILE A 463 20.86 44.40 19.03
N LEU A 464 19.75 43.78 18.63
CA LEU A 464 18.72 44.41 17.80
C LEU A 464 17.36 44.28 18.49
N HIS A 465 16.83 45.41 18.95
CA HIS A 465 15.50 45.49 19.55
C HIS A 465 14.44 45.50 18.45
N CYS A 466 13.52 44.54 18.46
CA CYS A 466 12.52 44.33 17.42
C CYS A 466 11.18 44.97 17.77
N CYS A 467 10.48 45.45 16.74
CA CYS A 467 9.16 46.06 16.84
C CYS A 467 8.11 45.16 17.50
N GLY A 468 8.00 43.90 17.07
CA GLY A 468 7.10 42.91 17.65
C GLY A 468 5.61 43.05 17.32
N GLN A 469 5.19 44.09 16.58
CA GLN A 469 3.82 44.21 16.08
C GLN A 469 3.49 43.07 15.10
N PRO A 470 2.21 42.69 14.94
CA PRO A 470 1.80 41.67 13.97
C PRO A 470 2.31 41.99 12.56
N CYS A 471 2.79 40.97 11.85
CA CYS A 471 3.22 41.13 10.47
C CYS A 471 2.06 41.60 9.58
N GLY A 472 2.32 42.53 8.66
CA GLY A 472 1.32 43.06 7.74
C GLY A 472 0.90 42.10 6.62
N ALA A 473 1.53 40.94 6.49
CA ALA A 473 1.24 39.98 5.43
C ALA A 473 -0.03 39.16 5.72
N PRO A 474 -0.90 38.90 4.71
CA PRO A 474 -2.11 38.09 4.88
C PRO A 474 -1.82 36.69 5.45
N ASN A 475 -2.64 36.25 6.41
CA ASN A 475 -2.52 34.98 7.15
C ASN A 475 -1.13 34.69 7.76
N CYS A 476 -0.25 35.69 7.85
CA CYS A 476 1.02 35.56 8.56
C CYS A 476 0.79 35.79 10.05
N ARG A 477 1.19 34.81 10.86
CA ARG A 477 1.11 34.93 12.32
C ARG A 477 2.39 35.57 12.90
N GLY A 478 3.37 35.90 12.07
CA GLY A 478 4.69 36.35 12.48
C GLY A 478 4.67 37.72 13.17
N GLN A 479 5.71 38.03 13.92
CA GLN A 479 5.90 39.32 14.56
C GLN A 479 6.99 40.12 13.83
N CYS A 480 6.86 41.44 13.83
CA CYS A 480 7.78 42.35 13.16
C CYS A 480 9.20 42.26 13.75
N THR A 481 10.19 41.99 12.89
CA THR A 481 11.61 41.92 13.24
C THR A 481 12.40 43.19 12.88
N LEU A 482 11.72 44.21 12.33
CA LEU A 482 12.33 45.50 12.05
C LEU A 482 12.75 46.23 13.35
N PRO A 483 13.79 47.09 13.30
CA PRO A 483 14.28 47.82 14.46
C PRO A 483 13.17 48.63 15.13
N PHE A 484 12.99 48.46 16.44
CA PHE A 484 11.97 49.13 17.25
C PHE A 484 12.11 50.66 17.25
N GLU A 485 13.34 51.16 17.24
CA GLU A 485 13.65 52.60 17.24
C GLU A 485 13.23 53.30 15.94
N ASN A 486 13.08 52.55 14.85
CA ASN A 486 12.74 53.10 13.54
C ASN A 486 11.23 52.97 13.30
N ALA A 487 10.52 54.09 13.18
CA ALA A 487 9.12 54.08 12.77
C ALA A 487 8.97 53.49 11.35
N HIS A 488 7.98 52.61 11.17
CA HIS A 488 7.66 51.99 9.88
C HIS A 488 6.17 51.64 9.80
N ASP A 489 5.59 51.82 8.62
CA ASP A 489 4.17 51.58 8.38
C ASP A 489 3.86 50.12 7.98
N VAL A 490 4.84 49.40 7.44
CA VAL A 490 4.72 47.99 7.03
C VAL A 490 5.55 47.12 7.95
N HIS A 491 4.87 46.29 8.75
CA HIS A 491 5.50 45.38 9.69
C HIS A 491 5.96 44.08 9.02
N GLN A 492 7.26 43.80 9.04
CA GLN A 492 7.87 42.64 8.37
C GLN A 492 8.47 41.65 9.37
N CYS A 493 8.12 40.37 9.23
CA CYS A 493 8.60 39.31 10.12
C CYS A 493 9.92 38.65 9.69
N GLY A 494 10.57 39.15 8.64
CA GLY A 494 11.80 38.60 8.10
C GLY A 494 11.62 37.42 7.14
N MET A 495 10.40 36.95 6.93
CA MET A 495 10.10 35.97 5.88
C MET A 495 10.28 36.61 4.50
N ASN A 496 10.96 35.90 3.62
CA ASN A 496 11.27 36.32 2.26
C ASN A 496 10.45 35.58 1.19
N ARG A 497 9.36 34.92 1.61
CA ARG A 497 8.43 34.18 0.76
C ARG A 497 7.04 34.16 1.37
N CYS A 498 6.04 34.03 0.53
CA CYS A 498 4.66 33.85 0.95
C CYS A 498 4.46 32.56 1.77
N GLN A 499 3.76 32.67 2.91
CA GLN A 499 3.48 31.55 3.80
C GLN A 499 2.08 30.93 3.57
N GLN A 500 1.34 31.43 2.59
CA GLN A 500 0.05 30.89 2.20
C GLN A 500 0.21 29.50 1.60
N ARG A 501 -0.80 28.65 1.79
CA ARG A 501 -0.80 27.31 1.22
C ARG A 501 -1.05 27.35 -0.27
N CYS A 502 -0.50 26.37 -0.96
CA CYS A 502 -0.77 26.18 -2.37
C CYS A 502 -2.26 25.92 -2.60
N VAL A 503 -2.82 26.56 -3.63
CA VAL A 503 -4.22 26.42 -4.03
C VAL A 503 -4.54 25.04 -4.61
N MET A 504 -3.52 24.27 -5.00
CA MET A 504 -3.71 22.91 -5.54
C MET A 504 -4.28 21.98 -4.45
N PRO A 505 -5.34 21.22 -4.74
CA PRO A 505 -5.90 20.24 -3.82
C PRO A 505 -4.82 19.30 -3.28
N ASP A 506 -4.84 19.04 -1.98
CA ASP A 506 -3.96 18.09 -1.28
C ASP A 506 -2.45 18.38 -1.35
N CYS A 507 -2.02 19.51 -1.93
CA CYS A 507 -0.60 19.86 -2.04
C CYS A 507 0.03 20.20 -0.68
N GLY A 508 -0.65 21.03 0.11
CA GLY A 508 -0.21 21.37 1.46
C GLY A 508 1.12 22.16 1.59
N ASN A 509 1.87 22.37 0.52
CA ASN A 509 3.09 23.19 0.49
C ASN A 509 2.77 24.68 0.61
N THR A 510 3.75 25.48 1.02
CA THR A 510 3.66 26.95 0.99
C THR A 510 3.95 27.49 -0.40
N CYS A 511 3.44 28.68 -0.70
CA CYS A 511 3.67 29.38 -1.95
C CYS A 511 5.17 29.61 -2.22
N ALA A 512 5.57 29.50 -3.49
CA ALA A 512 6.94 29.71 -3.94
C ALA A 512 7.26 31.19 -4.24
N ASP A 513 6.26 32.08 -4.16
CA ASP A 513 6.45 33.49 -4.47
C ASP A 513 7.46 34.13 -3.50
N PRO A 514 8.50 34.82 -4.02
CA PRO A 514 9.50 35.52 -3.20
C PRO A 514 8.95 36.77 -2.51
N ASP A 515 7.79 37.27 -2.88
CA ASP A 515 7.16 38.37 -2.18
C ASP A 515 6.26 37.84 -1.06
N HIS A 516 6.64 38.11 0.19
CA HIS A 516 5.85 37.74 1.37
C HIS A 516 4.52 38.53 1.48
N PHE A 517 4.43 39.69 0.84
CA PHE A 517 3.30 40.62 0.93
C PHE A 517 2.42 40.65 -0.33
N HIS A 518 2.62 39.71 -1.25
CA HIS A 518 1.83 39.66 -2.48
C HIS A 518 0.35 39.38 -2.19
N ALA A 519 -0.52 39.86 -3.09
CA ALA A 519 -1.94 39.97 -2.84
C ALA A 519 -2.67 38.61 -2.85
N ASP A 520 -3.70 38.49 -2.00
CA ASP A 520 -4.57 37.30 -1.84
C ASP A 520 -5.38 36.93 -3.11
N HIS A 521 -5.42 37.82 -4.10
CA HIS A 521 -6.07 37.58 -5.41
C HIS A 521 -5.16 36.82 -6.39
N GLU A 522 -3.87 36.67 -6.08
CA GLU A 522 -2.95 35.87 -6.86
C GLU A 522 -3.03 34.39 -6.46
N LYS A 523 -2.89 33.50 -7.45
CA LYS A 523 -2.93 32.06 -7.21
C LYS A 523 -1.65 31.65 -6.46
N HIS A 524 -1.78 31.28 -5.19
CA HIS A 524 -0.66 30.76 -4.42
C HIS A 524 -0.23 29.38 -4.95
N LEU A 525 0.87 29.33 -5.71
CA LEU A 525 1.42 28.10 -6.26
C LEU A 525 2.74 27.75 -5.57
N CYS A 526 2.98 26.47 -5.29
CA CYS A 526 4.21 26.01 -4.62
C CYS A 526 5.41 25.83 -5.57
N GLY A 527 5.24 26.10 -6.87
CA GLY A 527 6.30 25.99 -7.87
C GLY A 527 6.70 24.54 -8.20
N GLN A 528 5.85 23.56 -7.90
CA GLN A 528 6.05 22.15 -8.24
C GLN A 528 4.92 21.67 -9.16
N ASP A 529 5.20 20.68 -10.00
CA ASP A 529 4.19 20.04 -10.83
C ASP A 529 3.22 19.20 -9.97
N HIS A 530 1.96 19.14 -10.38
CA HIS A 530 0.89 18.40 -9.69
C HIS A 530 0.21 17.43 -10.65
N ARG A 531 -0.39 16.36 -10.15
CA ARG A 531 -1.29 15.53 -10.95
C ARG A 531 -2.70 16.11 -10.97
N CYS A 532 -3.36 16.00 -12.12
CA CYS A 532 -4.75 16.43 -12.25
C CYS A 532 -5.69 15.55 -11.41
N THR A 533 -6.52 16.16 -10.55
CA THR A 533 -7.41 15.45 -9.61
C THR A 533 -8.83 15.23 -10.13
N PHE A 534 -9.13 15.69 -11.35
CA PHE A 534 -10.40 15.49 -12.02
C PHE A 534 -10.55 14.05 -12.51
N ASP A 535 -11.80 13.58 -12.58
CA ASP A 535 -12.13 12.27 -13.11
C ASP A 535 -12.06 12.26 -14.64
N CYS A 536 -11.78 11.10 -15.22
CA CYS A 536 -11.78 10.88 -16.67
C CYS A 536 -13.14 11.24 -17.28
N THR A 537 -13.12 12.04 -18.34
CA THR A 537 -14.29 12.46 -19.11
C THR A 537 -14.49 11.65 -20.38
N GLU A 538 -13.58 10.72 -20.73
CA GLU A 538 -13.78 9.81 -21.87
C GLU A 538 -14.98 8.90 -21.64
N ASP A 539 -15.72 8.56 -22.68
CA ASP A 539 -16.91 7.71 -22.58
C ASP A 539 -16.60 6.29 -22.07
N GLY A 540 -17.61 5.63 -21.47
CA GLY A 540 -17.46 4.31 -20.86
C GLY A 540 -16.94 4.34 -19.43
N ILE A 541 -16.55 3.19 -18.88
CA ILE A 541 -16.16 3.02 -17.48
C ILE A 541 -14.68 2.68 -17.42
N CYS A 542 -13.88 3.44 -16.67
CA CYS A 542 -12.44 3.22 -16.62
C CYS A 542 -12.08 1.96 -15.85
N GLU A 543 -12.86 1.62 -14.83
CA GLU A 543 -12.59 0.47 -13.95
C GLU A 543 -13.88 -0.14 -13.43
N ILE A 544 -13.94 -1.47 -13.43
CA ILE A 544 -15.04 -2.26 -12.89
C ILE A 544 -14.50 -3.10 -11.73
N LYS A 545 -15.09 -2.95 -10.54
CA LYS A 545 -14.74 -3.75 -9.36
C LYS A 545 -15.97 -4.48 -8.83
N VAL A 546 -15.82 -5.76 -8.50
CA VAL A 546 -16.86 -6.52 -7.80
C VAL A 546 -16.65 -6.33 -6.30
N HIS A 547 -17.53 -5.55 -5.68
CA HIS A 547 -17.57 -5.40 -4.24
C HIS A 547 -18.46 -6.48 -3.62
N LEU A 548 -17.91 -7.21 -2.64
CA LEU A 548 -18.73 -7.89 -1.66
C LEU A 548 -19.23 -6.85 -0.65
N GLU A 549 -20.51 -6.50 -0.73
CA GLU A 549 -21.19 -6.08 0.49
C GLU A 549 -21.48 -7.34 1.30
N LYS A 550 -20.89 -7.47 2.49
CA LYS A 550 -21.21 -8.57 3.42
C LYS A 550 -22.60 -8.42 4.04
N ALA A 551 -23.60 -8.08 3.24
CA ALA A 551 -25.00 -8.21 3.59
C ALA A 551 -25.40 -9.65 3.25
N THR A 552 -25.79 -10.40 4.28
CA THR A 552 -26.44 -11.70 4.09
C THR A 552 -27.90 -11.41 3.81
N GLU A 553 -28.37 -11.73 2.61
CA GLU A 553 -29.79 -11.64 2.24
C GLU A 553 -30.41 -13.04 2.27
N THR A 554 -31.65 -13.13 2.73
CA THR A 554 -32.41 -14.38 2.73
C THR A 554 -33.28 -14.42 1.48
N PHE A 555 -33.03 -15.37 0.59
CA PHE A 555 -33.94 -15.68 -0.50
C PHE A 555 -35.09 -16.53 0.02
N ALA A 556 -36.33 -16.15 -0.30
CA ALA A 556 -37.54 -16.90 0.02
C ALA A 556 -38.26 -17.36 -1.25
N GLY A 557 -38.10 -18.63 -1.60
CA GLY A 557 -38.78 -19.27 -2.73
C GLY A 557 -39.95 -20.16 -2.30
N GLN A 558 -40.72 -20.65 -3.28
CA GLN A 558 -41.85 -21.57 -3.01
C GLN A 558 -41.45 -22.89 -2.33
N ARG A 559 -40.20 -23.35 -2.52
CA ARG A 559 -39.71 -24.65 -2.02
C ARG A 559 -38.77 -24.53 -0.81
N GLY A 560 -38.49 -23.31 -0.33
CA GLY A 560 -37.62 -23.09 0.81
C GLY A 560 -36.98 -21.71 0.85
N THR A 561 -36.31 -21.44 1.96
CA THR A 561 -35.56 -20.21 2.23
C THR A 561 -34.09 -20.54 2.48
N PHE A 562 -33.17 -19.76 1.93
CA PHE A 562 -31.74 -19.88 2.24
C PHE A 562 -31.06 -18.51 2.22
N ASP A 563 -29.98 -18.40 2.99
CA ASP A 563 -29.19 -17.19 3.11
C ASP A 563 -28.04 -17.18 2.09
N PHE A 564 -27.74 -16.03 1.51
CA PHE A 564 -26.63 -15.83 0.58
C PHE A 564 -25.94 -14.48 0.79
N CYS A 565 -24.66 -14.40 0.44
CA CYS A 565 -23.92 -13.14 0.46
C CYS A 565 -24.20 -12.35 -0.82
N ARG A 566 -24.60 -11.08 -0.68
CA ARG A 566 -24.89 -10.20 -1.81
C ARG A 566 -23.62 -9.65 -2.44
N GLN A 567 -23.56 -9.66 -3.77
CA GLN A 567 -22.44 -9.10 -4.53
C GLN A 567 -22.92 -7.97 -5.45
N GLU A 568 -22.14 -6.91 -5.53
CA GLU A 568 -22.42 -5.77 -6.40
C GLU A 568 -21.20 -5.42 -7.25
N MET A 569 -21.42 -5.18 -8.54
CA MET A 569 -20.37 -4.72 -9.43
C MET A 569 -20.48 -3.21 -9.62
N ASN A 570 -19.43 -2.51 -9.21
CA ASN A 570 -19.34 -1.05 -9.27
C ASN A 570 -18.41 -0.64 -10.40
N GLY A 571 -18.84 0.36 -11.16
CA GLY A 571 -18.06 0.99 -12.22
C GLY A 571 -17.62 2.37 -11.75
N SER A 572 -16.37 2.73 -11.99
CA SER A 572 -15.83 4.02 -11.60
C SER A 572 -15.02 4.67 -12.73
N LYS A 573 -14.91 6.00 -12.67
CA LYS A 573 -14.00 6.78 -13.49
C LYS A 573 -12.67 6.92 -12.75
N ARG A 574 -11.57 6.64 -13.44
CA ARG A 574 -10.22 6.88 -12.92
C ARG A 574 -9.88 8.36 -12.98
N LYS A 575 -8.91 8.77 -12.18
CA LYS A 575 -8.37 10.13 -12.22
C LYS A 575 -7.59 10.40 -13.49
N CYS A 576 -7.57 11.67 -13.90
CA CYS A 576 -6.83 12.14 -15.05
C CYS A 576 -5.33 11.85 -14.92
N SER A 577 -4.70 11.37 -15.99
CA SER A 577 -3.27 11.04 -16.04
C SER A 577 -2.36 12.23 -16.37
N GLU A 578 -2.94 13.39 -16.71
CA GLU A 578 -2.19 14.57 -17.10
C GLU A 578 -1.54 15.30 -15.91
N MET A 579 -0.38 15.90 -16.16
CA MET A 579 0.35 16.74 -15.22
C MET A 579 -0.03 18.21 -15.39
N ILE A 580 -0.23 18.88 -14.27
CA ILE A 580 -0.40 20.33 -14.16
C ILE A 580 0.98 20.91 -13.85
N THR A 581 1.49 21.76 -14.75
CA THR A 581 2.79 22.41 -14.58
C THR A 581 2.81 23.33 -13.35
N ALA A 582 3.98 23.51 -12.75
CA ALA A 582 4.25 24.33 -11.57
C ALA A 582 3.63 25.74 -11.52
N SER A 583 3.41 26.37 -12.69
CA SER A 583 2.87 27.72 -12.82
C SER A 583 1.36 27.76 -13.16
N ALA A 584 0.69 26.61 -13.21
CA ALA A 584 -0.70 26.50 -13.65
C ALA A 584 -1.59 25.85 -12.57
N THR A 585 -2.89 26.09 -12.67
CA THR A 585 -3.92 25.42 -11.84
C THR A 585 -4.68 24.32 -12.59
N SER A 586 -4.41 24.18 -13.88
CA SER A 586 -5.00 23.18 -14.78
C SER A 586 -4.01 22.88 -15.91
N HIS A 587 -4.11 21.70 -16.49
CA HIS A 587 -3.38 21.38 -17.72
C HIS A 587 -4.05 22.06 -18.94
N THR A 588 -3.44 21.95 -20.12
CA THR A 588 -3.80 22.73 -21.32
C THR A 588 -5.21 22.51 -21.84
N ASP A 589 -5.79 21.34 -21.62
CA ASP A 589 -7.18 21.06 -21.98
C ASP A 589 -8.05 21.02 -20.72
N THR A 590 -8.60 22.17 -20.34
CA THR A 590 -9.42 22.27 -19.12
C THR A 590 -10.79 21.60 -19.24
N THR A 591 -11.11 21.03 -20.40
CA THR A 591 -12.43 20.43 -20.69
C THR A 591 -12.37 18.93 -20.92
N SER A 592 -11.21 18.39 -21.30
CA SER A 592 -11.00 16.97 -21.57
C SER A 592 -10.01 16.36 -20.59
N HIS A 593 -10.47 15.42 -19.79
CA HIS A 593 -9.66 14.65 -18.87
C HIS A 593 -9.57 13.20 -19.32
N ARG A 594 -8.36 12.73 -19.61
CA ARG A 594 -8.08 11.34 -19.99
C ARG A 594 -7.36 10.60 -18.85
N CYS A 595 -7.67 9.32 -18.66
CA CYS A 595 -6.93 8.43 -17.77
C CYS A 595 -5.96 7.52 -18.55
N ASP A 596 -5.15 6.78 -17.81
CA ASP A 596 -4.17 5.82 -18.34
C ASP A 596 -4.75 4.44 -18.67
N SER A 597 -6.09 4.26 -18.55
CA SER A 597 -6.71 2.97 -18.84
C SER A 597 -6.57 2.63 -20.33
N ALA A 598 -6.08 1.42 -20.62
CA ALA A 598 -5.98 0.91 -21.98
C ALA A 598 -7.36 0.70 -22.62
N ILE A 599 -8.37 0.39 -21.81
CA ILE A 599 -9.74 0.12 -22.26
C ILE A 599 -10.71 0.84 -21.32
N HIS A 600 -11.64 1.57 -21.90
CA HIS A 600 -12.85 2.02 -21.21
C HIS A 600 -13.93 0.99 -21.48
N TYR A 601 -14.46 0.36 -20.43
CA TYR A 601 -15.50 -0.66 -20.51
C TYR A 601 -16.85 -0.06 -20.90
N CYS A 602 -17.69 -0.88 -21.50
CA CYS A 602 -19.06 -0.52 -21.82
C CYS A 602 -19.86 -0.25 -20.54
N ASP A 603 -20.65 0.81 -20.57
CA ASP A 603 -21.49 1.30 -19.47
C ASP A 603 -22.86 0.59 -19.36
N VAL A 604 -23.15 -0.31 -20.30
CA VAL A 604 -24.36 -1.13 -20.30
C VAL A 604 -24.28 -2.20 -19.22
N ARG A 605 -25.37 -2.33 -18.45
CA ARG A 605 -25.53 -3.35 -17.41
C ARG A 605 -26.40 -4.52 -17.89
N CYS A 606 -26.07 -5.72 -17.44
CA CYS A 606 -26.90 -6.89 -17.63
C CYS A 606 -28.26 -6.70 -16.91
N PRO A 607 -29.39 -6.91 -17.60
CA PRO A 607 -30.72 -6.70 -17.02
C PRO A 607 -31.08 -7.70 -15.92
N CYS A 608 -30.31 -8.79 -15.76
CA CYS A 608 -30.59 -9.84 -14.78
C CYS A 608 -29.77 -9.71 -13.49
N CYS A 609 -28.49 -9.34 -13.60
CA CYS A 609 -27.57 -9.26 -12.45
C CYS A 609 -26.99 -7.85 -12.22
N GLN A 610 -27.28 -6.88 -13.09
CA GLN A 610 -26.76 -5.51 -13.05
C GLN A 610 -25.25 -5.36 -13.23
N TYR A 611 -24.54 -6.43 -13.60
CA TYR A 611 -23.10 -6.39 -13.87
C TYR A 611 -22.82 -5.67 -15.19
N PHE A 612 -21.72 -4.93 -15.25
CA PHE A 612 -21.30 -4.19 -16.44
C PHE A 612 -20.77 -5.11 -17.52
N CYS A 613 -20.96 -4.73 -18.78
CA CYS A 613 -20.36 -5.41 -19.92
C CYS A 613 -18.83 -5.33 -19.85
N ASP A 614 -18.14 -6.46 -20.04
CA ASP A 614 -16.67 -6.57 -19.96
C ASP A 614 -15.95 -6.20 -21.27
N LYS A 615 -16.70 -5.76 -22.29
CA LYS A 615 -16.16 -5.30 -23.57
C LYS A 615 -15.86 -3.80 -23.56
N ALA A 616 -15.02 -3.37 -24.50
CA ALA A 616 -14.72 -1.96 -24.72
C ALA A 616 -15.98 -1.14 -25.08
N TYR A 617 -16.05 0.10 -24.62
CA TYR A 617 -17.10 1.04 -24.94
C TYR A 617 -17.23 1.22 -26.46
N GLY A 618 -18.46 1.29 -26.95
CA GLY A 618 -18.75 1.40 -28.38
C GLY A 618 -18.66 0.10 -29.17
N HIS A 619 -18.52 -1.07 -28.52
CA HIS A 619 -18.59 -2.36 -29.21
C HIS A 619 -19.96 -2.57 -29.89
N THR A 620 -19.96 -3.25 -31.05
CA THR A 620 -21.19 -3.52 -31.82
C THR A 620 -21.76 -4.91 -31.63
N ASP A 621 -20.99 -5.82 -31.05
CA ASP A 621 -21.42 -7.20 -30.79
C ASP A 621 -22.36 -7.30 -29.59
N LEU A 622 -22.94 -8.49 -29.37
CA LEU A 622 -23.70 -8.79 -28.16
C LEU A 622 -22.88 -8.49 -26.89
N HIS A 623 -23.53 -7.89 -25.90
CA HIS A 623 -22.94 -7.64 -24.59
C HIS A 623 -22.53 -8.95 -23.92
N HIS A 624 -21.43 -8.90 -23.17
CA HIS A 624 -20.86 -10.04 -22.48
C HIS A 624 -20.45 -9.60 -21.07
N THR A 625 -20.65 -10.47 -20.08
CA THR A 625 -20.17 -10.27 -18.71
C THR A 625 -20.08 -11.63 -18.01
N SER A 626 -19.12 -11.77 -17.09
CA SER A 626 -19.14 -12.86 -16.12
C SER A 626 -20.19 -12.56 -15.06
N HIS A 627 -21.31 -13.28 -15.07
CA HIS A 627 -22.45 -12.99 -14.21
C HIS A 627 -22.19 -13.33 -12.72
N GLY A 628 -22.75 -12.52 -11.81
CA GLY A 628 -22.83 -12.81 -10.38
C GLY A 628 -24.25 -13.21 -9.94
N ASN A 629 -24.63 -12.85 -8.70
CA ASN A 629 -25.99 -13.10 -8.20
C ASN A 629 -27.05 -12.43 -9.09
N MET A 630 -28.02 -13.22 -9.57
CA MET A 630 -29.13 -12.70 -10.38
C MET A 630 -30.16 -12.01 -9.48
N LYS A 631 -30.33 -10.70 -9.66
CA LYS A 631 -31.19 -9.84 -8.84
C LYS A 631 -32.59 -9.70 -9.43
N ASP A 632 -32.65 -9.52 -10.74
CA ASP A 632 -33.87 -9.12 -11.45
C ASP A 632 -34.46 -10.31 -12.22
N THR A 633 -34.40 -11.50 -11.63
CA THR A 633 -34.90 -12.74 -12.23
C THR A 633 -35.72 -13.54 -11.23
N TYR A 634 -36.73 -14.23 -11.73
CA TYR A 634 -37.52 -15.19 -10.97
C TYR A 634 -37.18 -16.60 -11.42
N PHE A 635 -37.07 -17.54 -10.47
CA PHE A 635 -36.98 -18.95 -10.80
C PHE A 635 -38.33 -19.43 -11.35
N VAL A 636 -38.33 -19.87 -12.61
CA VAL A 636 -39.48 -20.56 -13.19
C VAL A 636 -39.41 -22.02 -12.75
N SER A 637 -40.34 -22.42 -11.88
CA SER A 637 -40.43 -23.77 -11.33
C SER A 637 -41.18 -24.74 -12.22
#